data_AF-A0A162TEB4-F1
#
_entry.id   AF-A0A162TEB4-F1
#
_cell.length_a   1.000
_cell.length_b   1.000
_cell.length_c   1.000
_cell.angle_alpha   90.00
_cell.angle_beta   90.00
_cell.angle_gamma   90.00
#
_symmetry.space_group_name_H-M   'P 1'
#
loop_
_entity.id
_entity.type
_entity.pdbx_description
1 polymer ?
#
loop_
_entity_poly.entity_id
_entity_poly.type
_entity_poly.pdbx_seq_one_letter_code
_entity_poly.pdbx_strand_id
1 'polypeptide(L)'
;MERMNAFTGFPDCSDPAKAIQGFVAPPSPMPPYQQCMLIQRKMLSCRIYFSCAVFTTIFIIITTGLFIYYTSRGPDAVIDLSVIHLEEEQKALPHRWRSDSLRKRGLFHTVLGAFGNLVFIDTVLVYQSFTAIEKCDVLLWGVLLGYYTWIFAMCAQTYRLQKLLRLNKLIVRYMSLTKSERLKRNDEPDYRWMVKHCSKKEFSNVCSAIVYIITVAIVIAACAIGQAIAFYKYGQRCYLKWGIYLCIGLAASFLLVVAPYIGWALRSEKDAHGIKRELLMEVSIGVPCFIIYIVWTFVFLPRSFITGTFTYLLFSSVNWIMFFVFICHLLSVVLPLVSTLNSRFFEKFSPILWGFWNSKVLLRKRNKANFHIKTRRIFGIVVNHRSLTVRYNLDMAPSSLEYVFNTPDLLKRLKQLAIEDFSVENVLFYEKYGQLCDLVKQCQCSPQNHHTSSVLSHTSTDTDTNIDTSFDITKEGAPEFESKSEHGLLINKPIEEYLWDIFMEFYQTYIRDGSPLQVNISYQARHQIDTIFKNLFLGGTRKQSRTTAWNRANSQDNQPQKEKKNSAGTLDDIYMDRGQASYGKAGCSSAAHRESTVNSLDPVILTPAESEGENKQTFTLGVFETARKEVFWNIFAGLYPRLVDNVNSD
;
A
#
# COMPACT_ATOMS: atom_id res chain seq x y z
N MET A 1 23.22 -30.11 -39.23
CA MET A 1 23.40 -28.65 -39.08
C MET A 1 23.60 -28.40 -37.59
N GLU A 2 24.84 -28.21 -37.14
CA GLU A 2 25.10 -27.98 -35.71
C GLU A 2 24.54 -26.62 -35.30
N ARG A 3 23.62 -26.65 -34.33
CA ARG A 3 23.01 -25.45 -33.76
C ARG A 3 24.04 -24.83 -32.83
N MET A 4 24.60 -23.66 -33.17
CA MET A 4 25.46 -22.92 -32.23
C MET A 4 24.66 -22.60 -30.96
N ASN A 5 25.19 -22.96 -29.81
CA ASN A 5 24.60 -22.63 -28.52
C ASN A 5 25.71 -22.32 -27.51
N ALA A 6 25.32 -21.90 -26.30
CA ALA A 6 26.29 -21.58 -25.24
C ALA A 6 27.22 -22.76 -24.88
N PHE A 7 26.80 -24.00 -25.15
CA PHE A 7 27.52 -25.23 -24.82
C PHE A 7 28.38 -25.77 -25.97
N THR A 8 28.26 -25.24 -27.19
CA THR A 8 29.10 -25.62 -28.32
C THR A 8 30.56 -25.26 -28.01
N GLY A 9 31.49 -26.17 -28.30
CA GLY A 9 32.93 -25.91 -28.19
C GLY A 9 33.36 -24.76 -29.09
N PHE A 10 34.40 -24.01 -28.70
CA PHE A 10 34.93 -22.97 -29.57
C PHE A 10 35.53 -23.62 -30.83
N PRO A 11 35.27 -23.06 -32.03
CA PRO A 11 35.94 -23.51 -33.23
C PRO A 11 37.44 -23.23 -33.14
N ASP A 12 38.26 -24.16 -33.62
CA ASP A 12 39.69 -23.95 -33.77
C ASP A 12 39.96 -23.13 -35.04
N CYS A 13 40.26 -21.84 -34.87
CA CYS A 13 40.52 -20.95 -35.99
C CYS A 13 41.94 -21.07 -36.58
N SER A 14 42.76 -22.02 -36.10
CA SER A 14 44.02 -22.36 -36.77
C SER A 14 43.79 -23.04 -38.12
N ASP A 15 42.69 -23.79 -38.27
CA ASP A 15 42.19 -24.34 -39.54
C ASP A 15 40.74 -23.84 -39.79
N PRO A 16 40.58 -22.62 -40.34
CA PRO A 16 39.26 -22.03 -40.51
C PRO A 16 38.39 -22.80 -41.51
N ALA A 17 38.98 -23.55 -42.45
CA ALA A 17 38.22 -24.34 -43.40
C ALA A 17 37.49 -25.49 -42.69
N LYS A 18 38.19 -26.22 -41.81
CA LYS A 18 37.60 -27.27 -41.00
C LYS A 18 36.62 -26.74 -39.97
N ALA A 19 36.94 -25.62 -39.33
CA ALA A 19 36.05 -24.97 -38.37
C ALA A 19 34.72 -24.52 -39.00
N ILE A 20 34.75 -24.00 -40.23
CA ILE A 20 33.55 -23.54 -40.94
C ILE A 20 32.73 -24.70 -41.49
N GLN A 21 33.32 -25.84 -41.87
CA GLN A 21 32.57 -26.99 -42.41
C GLN A 21 31.45 -27.51 -41.47
N GLY A 22 31.60 -27.35 -40.15
CA GLY A 22 30.55 -27.68 -39.17
C GLY A 22 29.37 -26.69 -39.15
N PHE A 23 29.59 -25.46 -39.62
CA PHE A 23 28.61 -24.37 -39.61
C PHE A 23 28.17 -24.02 -41.03
N VAL A 24 26.90 -24.25 -41.35
CA VAL A 24 26.32 -23.80 -42.62
C VAL A 24 26.16 -22.28 -42.59
N ALA A 25 27.26 -21.56 -42.85
CA ALA A 25 27.23 -20.14 -43.10
C ALA A 25 26.83 -19.92 -44.57
N PRO A 26 25.92 -18.97 -44.87
CA PRO A 26 25.73 -18.55 -46.25
C PRO A 26 27.08 -18.04 -46.80
N PRO A 27 27.37 -18.25 -48.10
CA PRO A 27 28.62 -17.80 -48.70
C PRO A 27 28.79 -16.31 -48.43
N SER A 28 29.81 -15.98 -47.62
CA SER A 28 30.12 -14.62 -47.23
C SER A 28 31.40 -14.19 -47.95
N PRO A 29 31.48 -12.93 -48.43
CA PRO A 29 32.69 -12.40 -49.06
C PRO A 29 33.86 -12.23 -48.06
N MET A 30 33.65 -12.48 -46.77
CA MET A 30 34.70 -12.37 -45.75
C MET A 30 35.71 -13.53 -45.86
N PRO A 31 37.02 -13.28 -45.67
CA PRO A 31 38.02 -14.33 -45.56
C PRO A 31 37.65 -15.39 -44.50
N PRO A 32 37.94 -16.70 -44.72
CA PRO A 32 37.58 -17.78 -43.80
C PRO A 32 38.02 -17.54 -42.35
N TYR A 33 39.23 -17.01 -42.15
CA TYR A 33 39.72 -16.67 -40.81
C TYR A 33 38.82 -15.64 -40.09
N GLN A 34 38.36 -14.59 -40.79
CA GLN A 34 37.47 -13.59 -40.21
C GLN A 34 36.09 -14.17 -39.88
N GLN A 35 35.59 -15.11 -40.71
CA GLN A 35 34.35 -15.81 -40.42
C GLN A 35 34.48 -16.69 -39.17
N CYS A 36 35.59 -17.43 -39.02
CA CYS A 36 35.83 -18.23 -37.83
C CYS A 36 35.90 -17.38 -36.56
N MET A 37 36.65 -16.27 -36.59
CA MET A 37 36.73 -15.32 -35.47
C MET A 37 35.35 -14.71 -35.13
N LEU A 38 34.50 -14.48 -36.13
CA LEU A 38 33.14 -14.00 -35.93
C LEU A 38 32.25 -15.05 -35.25
N ILE A 39 32.35 -16.31 -35.65
CA ILE A 39 31.66 -17.43 -34.99
C ILE A 39 32.12 -17.55 -33.53
N GLN A 40 33.43 -17.48 -33.29
CA GLN A 40 34.00 -17.53 -31.95
C GLN A 40 33.48 -16.41 -31.05
N ARG A 41 33.47 -15.15 -31.53
CA ARG A 41 32.92 -14.00 -30.79
C ARG A 41 31.42 -14.15 -30.52
N LYS A 42 30.68 -14.70 -31.48
CA LYS A 42 29.25 -14.98 -31.30
C LYS A 42 29.01 -16.03 -30.22
N MET A 43 29.80 -17.11 -30.20
CA MET A 43 29.74 -18.12 -29.14
C MET A 43 30.08 -17.53 -27.77
N LEU A 44 31.11 -16.68 -27.69
CA LEU A 44 31.44 -15.97 -26.46
C LEU A 44 30.27 -15.10 -25.98
N SER A 45 29.66 -14.33 -26.88
CA SER A 45 28.48 -13.53 -26.58
C SER A 45 27.32 -14.39 -26.07
N CYS A 46 27.03 -15.53 -26.71
CA CYS A 46 26.00 -16.46 -26.27
C CYS A 46 26.26 -16.99 -24.85
N ARG A 47 27.52 -17.29 -24.50
CA ARG A 47 27.91 -17.73 -23.15
C ARG A 47 27.76 -16.62 -22.11
N ILE A 48 28.12 -15.39 -22.46
CA ILE A 48 27.93 -14.22 -21.59
C ILE A 48 26.43 -14.02 -21.32
N TYR A 49 25.59 -14.02 -22.36
CA TYR A 49 24.15 -13.87 -22.21
C TYR A 49 23.52 -15.00 -21.38
N PHE A 50 23.98 -16.24 -21.56
CA PHE A 50 23.50 -17.36 -20.76
C PHE A 50 23.89 -17.22 -19.28
N SER A 51 25.14 -16.81 -19.02
CA SER A 51 25.62 -16.55 -17.65
C SER A 51 24.85 -15.41 -17.00
N CYS A 52 24.58 -14.33 -17.75
CA CYS A 52 23.72 -13.23 -17.30
C CYS A 52 22.30 -13.72 -17.02
N ALA A 53 21.71 -14.60 -17.84
CA ALA A 53 20.38 -15.16 -17.59
C ALA A 53 20.35 -15.86 -16.24
N VAL A 54 21.25 -16.83 -16.02
CA VAL A 54 21.34 -17.58 -14.75
C VAL A 54 21.52 -16.65 -13.55
N PHE A 55 22.44 -15.68 -13.65
CA PHE A 55 22.68 -14.73 -12.57
C PHE A 55 21.44 -13.87 -12.28
N THR A 56 20.79 -13.35 -13.32
CA THR A 56 19.61 -12.50 -13.19
C THR A 56 18.42 -13.28 -12.64
N THR A 57 18.20 -14.53 -13.08
CA THR A 57 17.19 -15.43 -12.52
C THR A 57 17.39 -15.59 -11.01
N ILE A 58 18.59 -15.96 -10.57
CA ILE A 58 18.92 -16.16 -9.15
C ILE A 58 18.74 -14.85 -8.38
N PHE A 59 19.23 -13.73 -8.91
CA PHE A 59 19.11 -12.42 -8.27
C PHE A 59 17.65 -12.01 -8.07
N ILE A 60 16.81 -12.12 -9.09
CA ILE A 60 15.38 -11.76 -9.01
C ILE A 60 14.64 -12.67 -8.03
N ILE A 61 14.90 -13.99 -8.06
CA ILE A 61 14.26 -14.94 -7.15
C ILE A 61 14.65 -14.65 -5.69
N ILE A 62 15.95 -14.48 -5.40
CA ILE A 62 16.44 -14.21 -4.04
C ILE A 62 15.87 -12.89 -3.52
N THR A 63 15.98 -11.81 -4.29
CA THR A 63 15.51 -10.49 -3.87
C THR A 63 13.99 -10.44 -3.69
N THR A 64 13.23 -11.11 -4.55
CA THR A 64 11.76 -11.23 -4.41
C THR A 64 11.39 -12.11 -3.21
N GLY A 65 12.08 -13.24 -3.00
CA GLY A 65 11.87 -14.11 -1.84
C GLY A 65 12.13 -13.41 -0.52
N LEU A 66 13.23 -12.63 -0.44
CA LEU A 66 13.51 -11.77 0.70
C LEU A 66 12.43 -10.70 0.88
N PHE A 67 12.01 -10.03 -0.20
CA PHE A 67 10.92 -9.05 -0.13
C PHE A 67 9.63 -9.65 0.43
N ILE A 68 9.23 -10.84 -0.05
CA ILE A 68 8.06 -11.57 0.46
C ILE A 68 8.25 -11.89 1.95
N TYR A 69 9.40 -12.45 2.31
CA TYR A 69 9.73 -12.82 3.68
C TYR A 69 9.60 -11.62 4.64
N TYR A 70 10.23 -10.49 4.32
CA TYR A 70 10.17 -9.29 5.17
C TYR A 70 8.77 -8.66 5.21
N THR A 71 8.02 -8.74 4.11
CA THR A 71 6.65 -8.22 4.06
C THR A 71 5.69 -9.09 4.88
N SER A 72 5.90 -10.41 4.90
CA SER A 72 5.04 -11.38 5.58
C SER A 72 5.32 -11.52 7.08
N ARG A 73 6.57 -11.39 7.52
CA ARG A 73 6.95 -11.71 8.91
C ARG A 73 6.51 -10.67 9.96
N GLY A 74 6.02 -9.51 9.52
CA GLY A 74 5.59 -8.43 10.41
C GLY A 74 6.74 -7.83 11.25
N PRO A 75 6.50 -6.70 11.93
CA PRO A 75 7.49 -6.07 12.80
C PRO A 75 7.87 -6.93 14.01
N ASP A 76 6.99 -7.85 14.44
CA ASP A 76 7.12 -8.57 15.72
C ASP A 76 8.19 -9.67 15.68
N ALA A 77 8.59 -10.16 14.51
CA ALA A 77 9.56 -11.24 14.41
C ALA A 77 11.02 -10.79 14.47
N VAL A 78 11.30 -9.49 14.42
CA VAL A 78 12.68 -8.97 14.30
C VAL A 78 13.22 -8.49 15.64
N ILE A 79 12.37 -8.22 16.63
CA ILE A 79 12.84 -7.74 17.94
C ILE A 79 11.98 -8.34 19.06
N ASP A 80 12.54 -9.33 19.76
CA ASP A 80 11.99 -9.87 21.00
C ASP A 80 12.15 -8.79 22.09
N LEU A 81 11.19 -7.86 22.14
CA LEU A 81 11.30 -6.54 22.76
C LEU A 81 11.05 -6.53 24.28
N SER A 82 11.22 -7.66 24.96
CA SER A 82 10.85 -7.77 26.39
C SER A 82 11.81 -7.06 27.36
N VAL A 83 12.93 -6.49 26.91
CA VAL A 83 13.98 -5.93 27.81
C VAL A 83 14.59 -4.60 27.32
N ILE A 84 13.88 -3.80 26.52
CA ILE A 84 14.47 -2.62 25.89
C ILE A 84 14.06 -1.32 26.57
N HIS A 85 15.04 -0.52 27.04
CA HIS A 85 14.85 0.81 27.62
C HIS A 85 14.24 1.80 26.61
N LEU A 86 13.45 2.77 27.11
CA LEU A 86 12.74 3.82 26.33
C LEU A 86 13.61 4.52 25.26
N GLU A 87 14.91 4.67 25.52
CA GLU A 87 15.86 5.33 24.60
C GLU A 87 16.18 4.47 23.36
N GLU A 88 16.13 3.14 23.49
CA GLU A 88 16.26 2.22 22.36
C GLU A 88 14.94 2.08 21.59
N GLU A 89 13.78 2.23 22.26
CA GLU A 89 12.48 2.28 21.59
C GLU A 89 12.43 3.44 20.58
N GLN A 90 12.93 4.62 20.96
CA GLN A 90 13.01 5.77 20.07
C GLN A 90 13.93 5.53 18.85
N LYS A 91 14.98 4.71 19.01
CA LYS A 91 15.86 4.27 17.90
C LYS A 91 15.22 3.18 17.04
N ALA A 92 14.26 2.42 17.57
CA ALA A 92 13.53 1.37 16.86
C ALA A 92 12.37 1.90 16.00
N LEU A 93 11.81 3.07 16.34
CA LEU A 93 10.70 3.70 15.60
C LEU A 93 10.92 3.80 14.08
N PRO A 94 12.09 4.26 13.58
CA PRO A 94 12.33 4.34 12.13
C PRO A 94 12.33 2.96 11.45
N HIS A 95 12.79 1.92 12.14
CA HIS A 95 12.80 0.56 11.61
C HIS A 95 11.38 0.01 11.47
N ARG A 96 10.53 0.21 12.48
CA ARG A 96 9.11 -0.20 12.44
C ARG A 96 8.38 0.48 11.28
N TRP A 97 8.55 1.79 11.13
CA TRP A 97 7.95 2.54 10.04
C TRP A 97 8.36 2.04 8.65
N ARG A 98 9.65 1.69 8.46
CA ARG A 98 10.13 1.16 7.18
C ARG A 98 9.54 -0.22 6.86
N SER A 99 9.39 -1.08 7.86
CA SER A 99 8.70 -2.37 7.71
C SER A 99 7.24 -2.19 7.31
N ASP A 100 6.53 -1.27 7.96
CA ASP A 100 5.14 -0.96 7.62
C ASP A 100 5.00 -0.36 6.21
N SER A 101 5.98 0.43 5.78
CA SER A 101 6.05 0.96 4.42
C SER A 101 6.13 -0.16 3.35
N LEU A 102 6.85 -1.25 3.62
CA LEU A 102 6.86 -2.43 2.74
C LEU A 102 5.48 -3.09 2.64
N ARG A 103 4.82 -3.29 3.78
CA ARG A 103 3.50 -3.94 3.83
C ARG A 103 2.45 -3.18 3.02
N LYS A 104 2.53 -1.85 3.02
CA LYS A 104 1.59 -0.98 2.30
C LYS A 104 1.75 -1.01 0.77
N ARG A 105 2.93 -1.39 0.25
CA ARG A 105 3.24 -1.44 -1.19
C ARG A 105 2.44 -2.47 -1.99
N GLY A 106 1.86 -3.45 -1.31
CA GLY A 106 0.99 -4.44 -1.93
C GLY A 106 1.74 -5.63 -2.52
N LEU A 107 1.93 -6.64 -1.67
CA LEU A 107 2.70 -7.83 -1.97
C LEU A 107 2.34 -8.47 -3.33
N PHE A 108 1.04 -8.66 -3.60
CA PHE A 108 0.58 -9.32 -4.82
C PHE A 108 1.07 -8.63 -6.10
N HIS A 109 0.87 -7.31 -6.21
CA HIS A 109 1.22 -6.55 -7.41
C HIS A 109 2.73 -6.46 -7.59
N THR A 110 3.50 -6.27 -6.51
CA THR A 110 4.97 -6.25 -6.56
C THR A 110 5.55 -7.60 -6.98
N VAL A 111 5.04 -8.71 -6.43
CA VAL A 111 5.48 -10.07 -6.80
C VAL A 111 5.10 -10.39 -8.24
N LEU A 112 3.89 -10.01 -8.67
CA LEU A 112 3.46 -10.19 -10.06
C LEU A 112 4.36 -9.40 -11.02
N GLY A 113 4.73 -8.16 -10.68
CA GLY A 113 5.68 -7.35 -11.44
C GLY A 113 7.06 -7.99 -11.51
N ALA A 114 7.59 -8.48 -10.38
CA ALA A 114 8.87 -9.20 -10.33
C ALA A 114 8.87 -10.49 -11.18
N PHE A 115 7.76 -11.22 -11.17
CA PHE A 115 7.57 -12.40 -12.03
C PHE A 115 7.55 -12.01 -13.52
N GLY A 116 6.84 -10.93 -13.87
CA GLY A 116 6.87 -10.37 -15.22
C GLY A 116 8.29 -9.98 -15.66
N ASN A 117 9.05 -9.33 -14.77
CA ASN A 117 10.45 -8.97 -15.00
C ASN A 117 11.32 -10.21 -15.24
N LEU A 118 11.17 -11.24 -14.41
CA LEU A 118 11.90 -12.51 -14.53
C LEU A 118 11.65 -13.14 -15.90
N VAL A 119 10.38 -13.37 -16.25
CA VAL A 119 10.00 -14.01 -17.51
C VAL A 119 10.49 -13.20 -18.69
N PHE A 120 10.33 -11.87 -18.67
CA PHE A 120 10.77 -11.01 -19.77
C PHE A 120 12.29 -11.04 -19.95
N ILE A 121 13.05 -10.76 -18.89
CA ILE A 121 14.51 -10.63 -18.97
C ILE A 121 15.15 -11.97 -19.32
N ASP A 122 14.75 -13.05 -18.66
CA ASP A 122 15.31 -14.37 -18.91
C ASP A 122 15.00 -14.83 -20.33
N THR A 123 13.78 -14.58 -20.84
CA THR A 123 13.44 -14.90 -22.23
C THR A 123 14.34 -14.17 -23.21
N VAL A 124 14.59 -12.87 -23.01
CA VAL A 124 15.45 -12.07 -23.90
C VAL A 124 16.90 -12.58 -23.85
N LEU A 125 17.43 -12.86 -22.67
CA LEU A 125 18.79 -13.36 -22.49
C LEU A 125 18.96 -14.77 -23.06
N VAL A 126 17.99 -15.67 -22.81
CA VAL A 126 17.94 -17.02 -23.38
C VAL A 126 17.84 -16.94 -24.91
N TYR A 127 16.98 -16.09 -25.45
CA TYR A 127 16.88 -15.88 -26.89
C TYR A 127 18.22 -15.46 -27.52
N GLN A 128 19.02 -14.64 -26.81
CA GLN A 128 20.35 -14.24 -27.29
C GLN A 128 21.43 -15.33 -27.10
N SER A 129 21.16 -16.31 -26.23
CA SER A 129 22.08 -17.41 -25.91
C SER A 129 22.01 -18.59 -26.87
N PHE A 130 20.87 -18.82 -27.53
CA PHE A 130 20.67 -19.97 -28.43
C PHE A 130 20.58 -19.53 -29.89
N THR A 131 21.08 -20.31 -30.86
CA THR A 131 20.95 -19.99 -32.30
C THR A 131 19.87 -20.76 -33.08
N ALA A 132 19.11 -21.64 -32.42
CA ALA A 132 18.15 -22.55 -33.04
C ALA A 132 16.90 -21.86 -33.65
N ILE A 133 16.19 -22.59 -34.53
CA ILE A 133 14.94 -22.17 -35.20
C ILE A 133 13.79 -21.97 -34.21
N GLU A 134 13.76 -22.73 -33.11
CA GLU A 134 12.77 -22.65 -32.02
C GLU A 134 12.82 -21.31 -31.24
N LYS A 135 13.80 -20.45 -31.54
CA LYS A 135 13.98 -19.15 -30.90
C LYS A 135 12.78 -18.23 -30.95
N CYS A 136 12.03 -18.30 -32.04
CA CYS A 136 11.04 -17.28 -32.32
C CYS A 136 9.80 -17.44 -31.46
N ASP A 137 9.45 -18.68 -31.12
CA ASP A 137 8.35 -18.98 -30.22
C ASP A 137 8.71 -18.58 -28.80
N VAL A 138 9.92 -18.94 -28.34
CA VAL A 138 10.40 -18.57 -26.99
C VAL A 138 10.42 -17.05 -26.83
N LEU A 139 11.01 -16.32 -27.78
CA LEU A 139 11.05 -14.86 -27.74
C LEU A 139 9.65 -14.28 -27.76
N LEU A 140 8.80 -14.71 -28.69
CA LEU A 140 7.45 -14.19 -28.82
C LEU A 140 6.66 -14.36 -27.52
N TRP A 141 6.54 -15.59 -27.04
CA TRP A 141 5.67 -15.93 -25.91
C TRP A 141 6.22 -15.38 -24.61
N GLY A 142 7.51 -15.54 -24.35
CA GLY A 142 8.10 -15.07 -23.11
C GLY A 142 8.19 -13.55 -23.02
N VAL A 143 8.52 -12.84 -24.11
CA VAL A 143 8.51 -11.36 -24.14
C VAL A 143 7.09 -10.85 -23.98
N LEU A 144 6.13 -11.41 -24.72
CA LEU A 144 4.73 -10.99 -24.62
C LEU A 144 4.18 -11.19 -23.21
N LEU A 145 4.31 -12.39 -22.65
CA LEU A 145 3.76 -12.73 -21.33
C LEU A 145 4.48 -11.96 -20.23
N GLY A 146 5.82 -11.93 -20.24
CA GLY A 146 6.60 -11.19 -19.25
C GLY A 146 6.28 -9.69 -19.26
N TYR A 147 6.28 -9.09 -20.45
CA TYR A 147 5.98 -7.67 -20.63
C TYR A 147 4.55 -7.31 -20.23
N TYR A 148 3.58 -8.11 -20.69
CA TYR A 148 2.17 -7.88 -20.35
C TYR A 148 1.93 -8.00 -18.84
N THR A 149 2.51 -9.02 -18.21
CA THR A 149 2.41 -9.23 -16.75
C THR A 149 2.99 -8.06 -15.98
N TRP A 150 4.16 -7.58 -16.39
CA TRP A 150 4.80 -6.42 -15.80
C TRP A 150 3.98 -5.13 -15.97
N ILE A 151 3.49 -4.81 -17.17
CA ILE A 151 2.62 -3.64 -17.40
C ILE A 151 1.34 -3.74 -16.58
N PHE A 152 0.71 -4.92 -16.54
CA PHE A 152 -0.49 -5.13 -15.77
C PHE A 152 -0.24 -4.84 -14.29
N ALA A 153 0.86 -5.36 -13.72
CA ALA A 153 1.24 -5.12 -12.35
C ALA A 153 1.43 -3.62 -12.05
N MET A 154 2.12 -2.87 -12.92
CA MET A 154 2.29 -1.42 -12.79
C MET A 154 0.95 -0.65 -12.82
N CYS A 155 0.08 -0.97 -13.79
CA CYS A 155 -1.24 -0.34 -13.91
C CYS A 155 -2.12 -0.65 -12.69
N ALA A 156 -2.11 -1.90 -12.22
CA ALA A 156 -2.87 -2.33 -11.05
C ALA A 156 -2.35 -1.69 -9.76
N GLN A 157 -1.03 -1.52 -9.61
CA GLN A 157 -0.42 -0.81 -8.49
C GLN A 157 -0.80 0.68 -8.49
N THR A 158 -0.79 1.32 -9.66
CA THR A 158 -1.24 2.70 -9.85
C THR A 158 -2.71 2.88 -9.48
N TYR A 159 -3.58 2.00 -10.00
CA TYR A 159 -5.01 2.02 -9.68
C TYR A 159 -5.27 1.81 -8.19
N ARG A 160 -4.59 0.83 -7.57
CA ARG A 160 -4.69 0.57 -6.13
C ARG A 160 -4.29 1.81 -5.33
N LEU A 161 -3.18 2.45 -5.66
CA LEU A 161 -2.69 3.65 -4.98
C LEU A 161 -3.73 4.78 -5.07
N GLN A 162 -4.23 5.05 -6.28
CA GLN A 162 -5.27 6.07 -6.50
C GLN A 162 -6.55 5.77 -5.70
N LYS A 163 -6.98 4.49 -5.70
CA LYS A 163 -8.16 4.03 -4.95
C LYS A 163 -7.99 4.23 -3.45
N LEU A 164 -6.83 3.87 -2.89
CA LEU A 164 -6.54 4.04 -1.46
C LEU A 164 -6.51 5.52 -1.06
N LEU A 165 -5.88 6.38 -1.86
CA LEU A 165 -5.86 7.83 -1.62
C LEU A 165 -7.28 8.43 -1.66
N ARG A 166 -8.06 8.09 -2.70
CA ARG A 166 -9.46 8.54 -2.81
C ARG A 166 -10.28 8.07 -1.61
N LEU A 167 -10.15 6.81 -1.22
CA LEU A 167 -10.89 6.26 -0.09
C LEU A 167 -10.57 7.00 1.21
N ASN A 168 -9.30 7.22 1.53
CA ASN A 168 -8.91 7.92 2.74
C ASN A 168 -9.38 9.39 2.76
N LYS A 169 -9.34 10.09 1.60
CA LYS A 169 -9.90 11.44 1.48
C LYS A 169 -11.39 11.48 1.76
N LEU A 170 -12.14 10.54 1.18
CA LEU A 170 -13.59 10.46 1.39
C LEU A 170 -13.93 10.09 2.85
N ILE A 171 -13.16 9.18 3.46
CA ILE A 171 -13.30 8.84 4.88
C ILE A 171 -13.16 10.09 5.74
N VAL A 172 -12.10 10.89 5.58
CA VAL A 172 -11.94 12.14 6.34
C VAL A 172 -13.11 13.09 6.11
N ARG A 173 -13.49 13.29 4.84
CA ARG A 173 -14.56 14.23 4.46
C ARG A 173 -15.91 13.86 5.05
N TYR A 174 -16.27 12.58 5.08
CA TYR A 174 -17.60 12.14 5.53
C TYR A 174 -17.65 11.80 7.02
N MET A 175 -16.54 11.37 7.63
CA MET A 175 -16.51 11.09 9.07
C MET A 175 -16.40 12.35 9.93
N SER A 176 -15.97 13.48 9.35
CA SER A 176 -16.06 14.78 10.01
C SER A 176 -17.49 15.35 10.07
N LEU A 177 -18.42 14.82 9.28
CA LEU A 177 -19.81 15.29 9.24
C LEU A 177 -20.61 14.73 10.42
N THR A 178 -21.59 15.51 10.85
CA THR A 178 -22.60 15.07 11.83
C THR A 178 -23.46 13.93 11.26
N LYS A 179 -24.12 13.16 12.14
CA LYS A 179 -24.99 12.05 11.72
C LYS A 179 -26.14 12.52 10.80
N SER A 180 -26.73 13.68 11.08
CA SER A 180 -27.80 14.26 10.27
C SER A 180 -27.30 14.67 8.88
N GLU A 181 -26.11 15.25 8.78
CA GLU A 181 -25.47 15.60 7.51
C GLU A 181 -25.10 14.35 6.69
N ARG A 182 -24.58 13.29 7.35
CA ARG A 182 -24.31 12.02 6.68
C ARG A 182 -25.59 11.43 6.08
N LEU A 183 -26.69 11.45 6.81
CA LEU A 183 -27.99 10.97 6.32
C LEU A 183 -28.47 11.77 5.10
N LYS A 184 -28.31 13.11 5.11
CA LYS A 184 -28.65 13.96 3.96
C LYS A 184 -27.80 13.65 2.71
N ARG A 185 -26.59 13.11 2.90
CA ARG A 185 -25.66 12.77 1.81
C ARG A 185 -25.65 11.30 1.43
N ASN A 186 -26.58 10.49 1.96
CA ASN A 186 -26.68 9.08 1.59
C ASN A 186 -26.83 8.88 0.08
N ASP A 187 -27.40 9.86 -0.63
CA ASP A 187 -27.60 9.82 -2.08
C ASP A 187 -26.40 10.32 -2.88
N GLU A 188 -25.36 10.89 -2.24
CA GLU A 188 -24.15 11.36 -2.92
C GLU A 188 -23.36 10.15 -3.43
N PRO A 189 -22.98 10.10 -4.72
CA PRO A 189 -22.32 8.94 -5.31
C PRO A 189 -20.98 8.62 -4.64
N ASP A 190 -20.26 9.64 -4.17
CA ASP A 190 -19.00 9.47 -3.44
C ASP A 190 -19.20 8.82 -2.06
N TYR A 191 -20.28 9.14 -1.36
CA TYR A 191 -20.60 8.52 -0.08
C TYR A 191 -20.95 7.04 -0.27
N ARG A 192 -21.83 6.72 -1.23
CA ARG A 192 -22.14 5.32 -1.57
C ARG A 192 -20.90 4.54 -2.00
N TRP A 193 -20.04 5.17 -2.80
CA TRP A 193 -18.77 4.59 -3.21
C TRP A 193 -17.87 4.30 -2.00
N MET A 194 -17.73 5.25 -1.08
CA MET A 194 -16.94 5.06 0.15
C MET A 194 -17.49 3.91 0.99
N VAL A 195 -18.80 3.89 1.26
CA VAL A 195 -19.45 2.85 2.07
C VAL A 195 -19.20 1.46 1.49
N LYS A 196 -19.40 1.31 0.17
CA LYS A 196 -19.18 0.05 -0.55
C LYS A 196 -17.73 -0.44 -0.51
N HIS A 197 -16.76 0.48 -0.40
CA HIS A 197 -15.33 0.15 -0.45
C HIS A 197 -14.66 0.02 0.92
N CYS A 198 -15.18 0.66 1.96
CA CYS A 198 -14.67 0.51 3.33
C CYS A 198 -14.84 -0.92 3.86
N SER A 199 -15.89 -1.65 3.46
CA SER A 199 -16.17 -3.01 3.92
C SER A 199 -15.42 -4.12 3.16
N LYS A 200 -14.84 -3.82 1.99
CA LYS A 200 -14.28 -4.83 1.07
C LYS A 200 -12.75 -4.73 0.93
N LYS A 201 -12.03 -4.61 2.04
CA LYS A 201 -10.55 -4.49 2.05
C LYS A 201 -9.86 -5.63 1.29
N GLU A 202 -10.35 -6.87 1.38
CA GLU A 202 -9.71 -8.04 0.73
C GLU A 202 -10.11 -8.24 -0.75
N PHE A 203 -11.30 -7.77 -1.15
CA PHE A 203 -11.85 -8.02 -2.49
C PHE A 203 -11.01 -7.39 -3.62
N SER A 204 -10.18 -6.40 -3.30
CA SER A 204 -9.40 -5.68 -4.31
C SER A 204 -8.30 -6.53 -4.96
N ASN A 205 -7.67 -7.44 -4.21
CA ASN A 205 -6.59 -8.27 -4.77
C ASN A 205 -7.16 -9.42 -5.60
N VAL A 206 -8.22 -10.08 -5.12
CA VAL A 206 -8.90 -11.17 -5.85
C VAL A 206 -9.45 -10.68 -7.18
N CYS A 207 -10.13 -9.52 -7.18
CA CYS A 207 -10.63 -8.93 -8.41
C CYS A 207 -9.49 -8.62 -9.40
N SER A 208 -8.39 -8.03 -8.92
CA SER A 208 -7.21 -7.78 -9.77
C SER A 208 -6.61 -9.07 -10.34
N ALA A 209 -6.58 -10.16 -9.58
CA ALA A 209 -6.08 -11.46 -10.03
C ALA A 209 -7.01 -12.10 -11.08
N ILE A 210 -8.33 -12.03 -10.89
CA ILE A 210 -9.31 -12.52 -11.87
C ILE A 210 -9.19 -11.74 -13.18
N VAL A 211 -9.14 -10.40 -13.10
CA VAL A 211 -8.96 -9.56 -14.29
C VAL A 211 -7.68 -9.93 -15.01
N TYR A 212 -6.56 -10.09 -14.29
CA TYR A 212 -5.29 -10.54 -14.85
C TYR A 212 -5.40 -11.87 -15.60
N ILE A 213 -6.00 -12.89 -14.98
CA ILE A 213 -6.14 -14.22 -15.58
C ILE A 213 -6.95 -14.14 -16.87
N ILE A 214 -8.10 -13.44 -16.83
CA ILE A 214 -8.96 -13.26 -18.00
C ILE A 214 -8.21 -12.54 -19.11
N THR A 215 -7.52 -11.44 -18.81
CA THR A 215 -6.85 -10.66 -19.83
C THR A 215 -5.60 -11.36 -20.39
N VAL A 216 -4.85 -12.10 -19.58
CA VAL A 216 -3.77 -12.97 -20.08
C VAL A 216 -4.31 -14.05 -21.00
N ALA A 217 -5.43 -14.70 -20.65
CA ALA A 217 -6.05 -15.69 -21.51
C ALA A 217 -6.47 -15.11 -22.87
N ILE A 218 -7.01 -13.89 -22.88
CA ILE A 218 -7.35 -13.16 -24.13
C ILE A 218 -6.09 -12.87 -24.94
N VAL A 219 -5.01 -12.39 -24.31
CA VAL A 219 -3.74 -12.10 -24.98
C VAL A 219 -3.14 -13.37 -25.58
N ILE A 220 -3.17 -14.49 -24.84
CA ILE A 220 -2.69 -15.79 -25.32
C ILE A 220 -3.52 -16.27 -26.51
N ALA A 221 -4.85 -16.24 -26.41
CA ALA A 221 -5.73 -16.67 -27.50
C ALA A 221 -5.52 -15.82 -28.76
N ALA A 222 -5.44 -14.49 -28.63
CA ALA A 222 -5.20 -13.59 -29.75
C ALA A 222 -3.84 -13.86 -30.42
N CYS A 223 -2.80 -14.11 -29.64
CA CYS A 223 -1.47 -14.39 -30.17
C CYS A 223 -1.36 -15.79 -30.78
N ALA A 224 -2.05 -16.80 -30.22
CA ALA A 224 -2.12 -18.13 -30.79
C ALA A 224 -2.83 -18.12 -32.15
N ILE A 225 -3.94 -17.37 -32.27
CA ILE A 225 -4.65 -17.17 -33.54
C ILE A 225 -3.74 -16.45 -34.54
N GLY A 226 -3.08 -15.36 -34.13
CA GLY A 226 -2.14 -14.62 -34.97
C GLY A 226 -0.98 -15.49 -35.47
N GLN A 227 -0.43 -16.34 -34.61
CA GLN A 227 0.60 -17.30 -34.95
C GLN A 227 0.08 -18.38 -35.91
N ALA A 228 -1.10 -18.93 -35.68
CA ALA A 228 -1.71 -19.92 -36.57
C ALA A 228 -1.94 -19.36 -37.99
N ILE A 229 -2.41 -18.11 -38.09
CA ILE A 229 -2.59 -17.42 -39.38
C ILE A 229 -1.23 -17.19 -40.06
N ALA A 230 -0.23 -16.74 -39.31
CA ALA A 230 1.11 -16.53 -39.84
C ALA A 230 1.73 -17.84 -40.36
N PHE A 231 1.54 -18.93 -39.61
CA PHE A 231 2.00 -20.26 -39.98
C PHE A 231 1.30 -20.76 -41.26
N TYR A 232 -0.02 -20.59 -41.37
CA TYR A 232 -0.78 -20.96 -42.56
C TYR A 232 -0.32 -20.19 -43.80
N LYS A 233 -0.07 -18.88 -43.68
CA LYS A 233 0.26 -18.01 -44.82
C LYS A 233 1.72 -18.08 -45.26
N TYR A 234 2.66 -18.27 -44.34
CA TYR A 234 4.10 -18.16 -44.60
C TYR A 234 4.90 -19.46 -44.33
N GLY A 235 4.21 -20.53 -43.92
CA GLY A 235 4.80 -21.83 -43.57
C GLY A 235 5.51 -21.84 -42.20
N GLN A 236 6.22 -22.92 -41.89
CA GLN A 236 6.94 -23.09 -40.60
C GLN A 236 8.16 -22.16 -40.44
N ARG A 237 8.43 -21.24 -41.37
CA ARG A 237 9.58 -20.35 -41.26
C ARG A 237 9.26 -19.31 -40.19
N CYS A 238 10.11 -19.25 -39.16
CA CYS A 238 10.02 -18.19 -38.15
C CYS A 238 9.88 -16.82 -38.84
N TYR A 239 8.70 -16.23 -38.72
CA TYR A 239 8.42 -14.91 -39.27
C TYR A 239 8.77 -13.85 -38.22
N LEU A 240 10.06 -13.64 -38.02
CA LEU A 240 10.64 -12.68 -37.08
C LEU A 240 9.98 -11.28 -37.18
N LYS A 241 9.53 -10.91 -38.39
CA LYS A 241 8.84 -9.65 -38.67
C LYS A 241 7.59 -9.46 -37.80
N TRP A 242 6.76 -10.48 -37.60
CA TRP A 242 5.53 -10.33 -36.81
C TRP A 242 5.83 -10.13 -35.31
N GLY A 243 6.77 -10.89 -34.75
CA GLY A 243 7.21 -10.71 -33.36
C GLY A 243 7.78 -9.30 -33.10
N ILE A 244 8.52 -8.74 -34.07
CA ILE A 244 9.01 -7.36 -34.01
C ILE A 244 7.85 -6.35 -33.99
N TYR A 245 6.84 -6.49 -34.86
CA TYR A 245 5.69 -5.59 -34.85
C TYR A 245 4.91 -5.65 -33.53
N LEU A 246 4.79 -6.84 -32.93
CA LEU A 246 4.18 -7.00 -31.61
C LEU A 246 4.98 -6.25 -30.55
N CYS A 247 6.30 -6.40 -30.52
CA CYS A 247 7.17 -5.69 -29.56
C CYS A 247 7.11 -4.16 -29.76
N ILE A 248 7.05 -3.68 -31.01
CA ILE A 248 6.85 -2.26 -31.31
C ILE A 248 5.47 -1.79 -30.82
N GLY A 249 4.42 -2.58 -31.04
CA GLY A 249 3.07 -2.27 -30.56
C GLY A 249 3.00 -2.21 -29.03
N LEU A 250 3.70 -3.12 -28.35
CA LEU A 250 3.86 -3.13 -26.89
C LEU A 250 4.64 -1.92 -26.37
N ALA A 251 5.71 -1.51 -27.05
CA ALA A 251 6.44 -0.28 -26.71
C ALA A 251 5.59 0.97 -26.94
N ALA A 252 4.85 1.01 -28.05
CA ALA A 252 3.95 2.11 -28.37
C ALA A 252 2.79 2.21 -27.36
N SER A 253 2.21 1.09 -26.93
CA SER A 253 1.16 1.10 -25.91
C SER A 253 1.67 1.61 -24.56
N PHE A 254 2.92 1.32 -24.19
CA PHE A 254 3.52 1.93 -23.00
C PHE A 254 3.61 3.45 -23.12
N LEU A 255 4.13 3.97 -24.23
CA LEU A 255 4.33 5.40 -24.44
C LEU A 255 3.00 6.17 -24.57
N LEU A 256 2.01 5.59 -25.25
CA LEU A 256 0.76 6.28 -25.59
C LEU A 256 -0.34 6.08 -24.56
N VAL A 257 -0.31 4.98 -23.79
CA VAL A 257 -1.39 4.63 -22.85
C VAL A 257 -0.87 4.59 -21.42
N VAL A 258 0.12 3.74 -21.14
CA VAL A 258 0.55 3.46 -19.75
C VAL A 258 1.21 4.67 -19.10
N ALA A 259 2.20 5.26 -19.76
CA ALA A 259 2.92 6.42 -19.23
C ALA A 259 2.00 7.63 -19.00
N PRO A 260 1.14 8.04 -19.95
CA PRO A 260 0.14 9.09 -19.72
C PRO A 260 -0.85 8.74 -18.61
N TYR A 261 -1.33 7.50 -18.56
CA TYR A 261 -2.24 7.04 -17.50
C TYR A 261 -1.62 7.21 -16.11
N ILE A 262 -0.40 6.73 -15.91
CA ILE A 262 0.30 6.82 -14.61
C ILE A 262 0.56 8.29 -14.26
N GLY A 263 1.07 9.08 -15.21
CA GLY A 263 1.31 10.51 -15.02
C GLY A 263 0.04 11.27 -14.63
N TRP A 264 -1.08 11.00 -15.31
CA TRP A 264 -2.37 11.63 -15.03
C TRP A 264 -2.97 11.19 -13.71
N ALA A 265 -3.04 9.87 -13.47
CA ALA A 265 -3.68 9.28 -12.29
C ALA A 265 -3.00 9.72 -10.99
N LEU A 266 -1.68 9.96 -11.03
CA LEU A 266 -0.90 10.30 -9.84
C LEU A 266 -0.57 11.80 -9.72
N ARG A 267 -0.96 12.68 -10.65
CA ARG A 267 -0.49 14.08 -10.69
C ARG A 267 -0.74 14.86 -9.39
N SER A 268 -1.94 14.79 -8.82
CA SER A 268 -2.40 15.65 -7.72
C SER A 268 -2.04 15.15 -6.32
N GLU A 269 -1.51 13.94 -6.22
CA GLU A 269 -1.46 13.24 -4.95
C GLU A 269 -0.10 13.29 -4.28
N LYS A 270 -0.08 13.41 -2.96
CA LYS A 270 1.12 13.20 -2.15
C LYS A 270 1.07 11.78 -1.61
N ASP A 271 2.22 11.13 -1.51
CA ASP A 271 2.34 9.75 -1.05
C ASP A 271 3.49 9.67 -0.05
N ALA A 272 3.20 9.10 1.11
CA ALA A 272 4.14 8.90 2.20
C ALA A 272 5.20 7.82 1.90
N HIS A 273 4.79 6.78 1.19
CA HIS A 273 5.59 5.55 1.02
C HIS A 273 6.50 5.58 -0.21
N GLY A 274 6.44 6.68 -0.97
CA GLY A 274 7.25 6.90 -2.16
C GLY A 274 6.89 6.00 -3.35
N ILE A 275 5.75 5.30 -3.30
CA ILE A 275 5.22 4.45 -4.37
C ILE A 275 4.92 5.30 -5.61
N LYS A 276 4.25 6.45 -5.43
CA LYS A 276 4.03 7.41 -6.53
C LYS A 276 5.35 7.82 -7.18
N ARG A 277 6.34 8.14 -6.35
CA ARG A 277 7.64 8.63 -6.83
C ARG A 277 8.36 7.55 -7.63
N GLU A 278 8.32 6.32 -7.15
CA GLU A 278 8.85 5.14 -7.83
C GLU A 278 8.18 4.89 -9.18
N LEU A 279 6.84 4.83 -9.24
CA LEU A 279 6.11 4.65 -10.50
C LEU A 279 6.41 5.77 -11.50
N LEU A 280 6.52 7.02 -11.03
CA LEU A 280 6.91 8.14 -11.89
C LEU A 280 8.38 8.06 -12.34
N MET A 281 9.30 7.54 -11.50
CA MET A 281 10.68 7.28 -11.91
C MET A 281 10.73 6.18 -12.98
N GLU A 282 9.98 5.10 -12.81
CA GLU A 282 9.88 4.03 -13.81
C GLU A 282 9.37 4.57 -15.15
N VAL A 283 8.31 5.38 -15.15
CA VAL A 283 7.86 6.06 -16.38
C VAL A 283 8.95 6.97 -16.97
N SER A 284 9.62 7.75 -16.12
CA SER A 284 10.65 8.70 -16.56
C SER A 284 11.87 8.02 -17.18
N ILE A 285 12.26 6.83 -16.69
CA ILE A 285 13.36 6.02 -17.25
C ILE A 285 12.87 5.20 -18.44
N GLY A 286 11.64 4.69 -18.39
CA GLY A 286 11.06 3.86 -19.44
C GLY A 286 10.89 4.61 -20.75
N VAL A 287 10.33 5.82 -20.72
CA VAL A 287 10.10 6.63 -21.93
C VAL A 287 11.35 6.76 -22.82
N PRO A 288 12.53 7.21 -22.33
CA PRO A 288 13.72 7.28 -23.16
C PRO A 288 14.19 5.90 -23.62
N CYS A 289 14.12 4.86 -22.78
CA CYS A 289 14.50 3.49 -23.19
C CYS A 289 13.62 2.96 -24.33
N PHE A 290 12.30 3.18 -24.30
CA PHE A 290 11.40 2.78 -25.38
C PHE A 290 11.58 3.61 -26.66
N ILE A 291 11.83 4.91 -26.54
CA ILE A 291 12.16 5.76 -27.69
C ILE A 291 13.44 5.26 -28.36
N ILE A 292 14.50 5.01 -27.57
CA ILE A 292 15.76 4.48 -28.08
C ILE A 292 15.54 3.09 -28.71
N TYR A 293 14.73 2.22 -28.09
CA TYR A 293 14.36 0.92 -28.68
C TYR A 293 13.73 1.07 -30.07
N ILE A 294 12.74 1.97 -30.21
CA ILE A 294 12.03 2.22 -31.47
C ILE A 294 13.01 2.79 -32.51
N VAL A 295 13.74 3.86 -32.16
CA VAL A 295 14.72 4.50 -33.06
C VAL A 295 15.79 3.50 -33.47
N TRP A 296 16.33 2.71 -32.55
CA TRP A 296 17.35 1.71 -32.85
C TRP A 296 16.82 0.64 -33.79
N THR A 297 15.58 0.21 -33.58
CA THR A 297 14.92 -0.77 -34.44
C THR A 297 14.71 -0.21 -35.86
N PHE A 298 14.29 1.03 -36.04
CA PHE A 298 14.08 1.58 -37.40
C PHE A 298 15.37 2.00 -38.10
N VAL A 299 16.34 2.55 -37.37
CA VAL A 299 17.58 3.09 -37.96
C VAL A 299 18.58 1.97 -38.29
N PHE A 300 18.76 0.98 -37.41
CA PHE A 300 19.81 -0.01 -37.57
C PHE A 300 19.34 -1.33 -38.18
N LEU A 301 18.05 -1.68 -38.09
CA LEU A 301 17.54 -2.95 -38.63
C LEU A 301 17.72 -3.04 -40.16
N PRO A 302 17.34 -2.05 -41.00
CA PRO A 302 17.49 -2.15 -42.45
C PRO A 302 18.96 -2.24 -42.87
N ARG A 303 19.84 -1.49 -42.16
CA ARG A 303 21.27 -1.44 -42.46
C ARG A 303 21.95 -2.76 -42.15
N SER A 304 21.58 -3.41 -41.04
CA SER A 304 22.16 -4.69 -40.61
C SER A 304 21.97 -5.83 -41.63
N PHE A 305 20.85 -5.84 -42.36
CA PHE A 305 20.60 -6.81 -43.44
C PHE A 305 21.48 -6.56 -44.68
N ILE A 306 21.87 -5.31 -44.93
CA ILE A 306 22.60 -4.92 -46.14
C ILE A 306 24.11 -4.97 -45.93
N THR A 307 24.61 -4.48 -44.80
CA THR A 307 26.05 -4.29 -44.56
C THR A 307 26.70 -5.42 -43.77
N GLY A 308 25.93 -6.41 -43.29
CA GLY A 308 26.46 -7.48 -42.43
C GLY A 308 27.12 -6.97 -41.14
N THR A 309 26.83 -5.73 -40.75
CA THR A 309 27.53 -5.04 -39.66
C THR A 309 27.25 -5.69 -38.32
N PHE A 310 28.34 -6.05 -37.65
CA PHE A 310 28.44 -6.88 -36.44
C PHE A 310 27.70 -6.33 -35.21
N THR A 311 27.41 -5.04 -35.15
CA THR A 311 26.85 -4.38 -33.95
C THR A 311 25.47 -4.93 -33.57
N TYR A 312 24.63 -5.26 -34.55
CA TYR A 312 23.30 -5.86 -34.29
C TYR A 312 23.40 -7.32 -33.79
N LEU A 313 24.48 -8.02 -34.13
CA LEU A 313 24.73 -9.39 -33.69
C LEU A 313 25.15 -9.47 -32.22
N LEU A 314 25.83 -8.44 -31.70
CA LEU A 314 26.24 -8.37 -30.29
C LEU A 314 25.21 -7.68 -29.40
N PHE A 315 24.51 -6.66 -29.90
CA PHE A 315 23.58 -5.87 -29.09
C PHE A 315 22.26 -5.65 -29.81
N SER A 316 21.24 -6.42 -29.40
CA SER A 316 19.88 -6.29 -29.92
C SER A 316 19.20 -5.02 -29.39
N SER A 317 18.31 -4.41 -30.18
CA SER A 317 17.51 -3.27 -29.71
C SER A 317 16.70 -3.61 -28.45
N VAL A 318 16.23 -4.86 -28.32
CA VAL A 318 15.45 -5.34 -27.17
C VAL A 318 16.20 -5.20 -25.84
N ASN A 319 17.53 -5.13 -25.87
CA ASN A 319 18.35 -4.90 -24.67
C ASN A 319 18.01 -3.59 -23.95
N TRP A 320 17.54 -2.57 -24.67
CA TRP A 320 17.09 -1.31 -24.05
C TRP A 320 15.87 -1.50 -23.16
N ILE A 321 14.92 -2.34 -23.57
CA ILE A 321 13.75 -2.68 -22.75
C ILE A 321 14.19 -3.58 -21.59
N MET A 322 15.09 -4.55 -21.83
CA MET A 322 15.65 -5.41 -20.79
C MET A 322 16.31 -4.61 -19.66
N PHE A 323 17.16 -3.63 -19.99
CA PHE A 323 17.78 -2.77 -18.99
C PHE A 323 16.76 -1.98 -18.19
N PHE A 324 15.74 -1.45 -18.85
CA PHE A 324 14.67 -0.74 -18.18
C PHE A 324 13.87 -1.64 -17.23
N VAL A 325 13.43 -2.83 -17.69
CA VAL A 325 12.70 -3.81 -16.85
C VAL A 325 13.56 -4.27 -15.66
N PHE A 326 14.88 -4.42 -15.85
CA PHE A 326 15.80 -4.70 -14.74
C PHE A 326 15.88 -3.53 -13.75
N ILE A 327 15.94 -2.29 -14.23
CA ILE A 327 15.88 -1.09 -13.37
C ILE A 327 14.55 -1.02 -12.62
N CYS A 328 13.42 -1.36 -13.24
CA CYS A 328 12.14 -1.49 -12.54
C CYS A 328 12.25 -2.48 -11.38
N HIS A 329 12.81 -3.67 -11.59
CA HIS A 329 13.03 -4.64 -10.49
C HIS A 329 13.87 -4.04 -9.35
N LEU A 330 14.92 -3.29 -9.69
CA LEU A 330 15.73 -2.60 -8.69
C LEU A 330 14.92 -1.54 -7.92
N LEU A 331 14.07 -0.78 -8.60
CA LEU A 331 13.24 0.28 -8.02
C LEU A 331 12.10 -0.27 -7.16
N SER A 332 11.36 -1.28 -7.62
CA SER A 332 10.15 -1.75 -6.94
C SER A 332 10.41 -2.84 -5.89
N VAL A 333 11.50 -3.61 -6.00
CA VAL A 333 11.80 -4.71 -5.08
C VAL A 333 13.06 -4.45 -4.27
N VAL A 334 14.20 -4.20 -4.94
CA VAL A 334 15.51 -4.18 -4.26
C VAL A 334 15.68 -2.94 -3.39
N LEU A 335 15.38 -1.75 -3.91
CA LEU A 335 15.55 -0.51 -3.15
C LEU A 335 14.68 -0.45 -1.88
N PRO A 336 13.39 -0.82 -1.91
CA PRO A 336 12.57 -0.92 -0.71
C PRO A 336 13.13 -1.95 0.28
N LEU A 337 13.54 -3.12 -0.21
CA LEU A 337 14.14 -4.16 0.62
C LEU A 337 15.42 -3.67 1.32
N VAL A 338 16.36 -3.07 0.59
CA VAL A 338 17.61 -2.55 1.16
C VAL A 338 17.34 -1.41 2.16
N SER A 339 16.36 -0.55 1.88
CA SER A 339 15.92 0.51 2.81
C SER A 339 15.48 -0.05 4.16
N THR A 340 14.82 -1.22 4.17
CA THR A 340 14.43 -1.89 5.41
C THR A 340 15.57 -2.61 6.11
N LEU A 341 16.46 -3.26 5.35
CA LEU A 341 17.56 -4.06 5.90
C LEU A 341 18.64 -3.21 6.57
N ASN A 342 18.97 -2.04 6.02
CA ASN A 342 20.18 -1.38 6.46
C ASN A 342 20.18 0.14 6.30
N SER A 343 19.73 0.86 7.34
CA SER A 343 19.89 2.31 7.46
C SER A 343 21.33 2.75 7.24
N ARG A 344 22.29 2.00 7.83
CA ARG A 344 23.69 2.41 7.91
C ARG A 344 24.45 2.15 6.62
N PHE A 345 24.07 1.09 5.88
CA PHE A 345 24.67 0.80 4.58
C PHE A 345 24.23 1.82 3.54
N PHE A 346 22.96 2.25 3.56
CA PHE A 346 22.48 3.25 2.60
C PHE A 346 23.12 4.63 2.81
N GLU A 347 23.38 5.02 4.06
CA GLU A 347 24.13 6.25 4.36
C GLU A 347 25.55 6.23 3.77
N LYS A 348 26.17 5.05 3.65
CA LYS A 348 27.53 4.90 3.09
C LYS A 348 27.55 4.70 1.58
N PHE A 349 26.61 3.95 1.00
CA PHE A 349 26.79 3.41 -0.34
C PHE A 349 26.53 4.39 -1.49
N SER A 350 25.81 5.50 -1.29
CA SER A 350 25.75 6.53 -2.33
C SER A 350 25.11 7.84 -1.86
N PRO A 351 25.90 8.89 -1.52
CA PRO A 351 25.38 10.24 -1.40
C PRO A 351 24.73 10.75 -2.71
N ILE A 352 25.05 10.14 -3.85
CA ILE A 352 24.49 10.49 -5.18
C ILE A 352 23.07 9.96 -5.33
N LEU A 353 22.85 8.66 -5.11
CA LEU A 353 21.52 8.05 -5.18
C LEU A 353 20.63 8.59 -4.06
N TRP A 354 21.17 8.73 -2.84
CA TRP A 354 20.44 9.38 -1.75
C TRP A 354 20.14 10.84 -2.09
N GLY A 355 21.07 11.56 -2.70
CA GLY A 355 20.85 12.94 -3.14
C GLY A 355 19.79 13.08 -4.21
N PHE A 356 19.67 12.11 -5.11
CA PHE A 356 18.60 12.06 -6.11
C PHE A 356 17.25 11.71 -5.47
N TRP A 357 17.24 10.71 -4.57
CA TRP A 357 16.02 10.27 -3.88
C TRP A 357 15.50 11.31 -2.89
N ASN A 358 16.41 11.98 -2.19
CA ASN A 358 16.15 12.89 -1.09
C ASN A 358 16.67 14.30 -1.43
N SER A 359 16.56 14.76 -2.69
CA SER A 359 17.10 16.07 -3.10
C SER A 359 16.56 17.23 -2.25
N LYS A 360 15.32 17.10 -1.76
CA LYS A 360 14.74 18.03 -0.77
C LYS A 360 15.48 18.03 0.57
N VAL A 361 15.99 16.89 1.02
CA VAL A 361 16.78 16.77 2.27
C VAL A 361 18.20 17.32 2.10
N LEU A 362 18.83 17.16 0.94
CA LEU A 362 20.18 17.73 0.70
C LEU A 362 20.15 19.26 0.61
N LEU A 363 19.16 19.84 -0.08
CA LEU A 363 18.93 21.29 -0.06
C LEU A 363 18.64 21.79 1.36
N ARG A 364 17.98 20.98 2.21
CA ARG A 364 17.72 21.31 3.63
C ARG A 364 18.98 21.23 4.51
N LYS A 365 19.87 20.25 4.32
CA LYS A 365 21.14 20.16 5.10
C LYS A 365 22.07 21.35 4.80
N ARG A 366 22.11 21.83 3.55
CA ARG A 366 22.90 23.01 3.19
C ARG A 366 22.39 24.30 3.87
N ASN A 367 21.07 24.41 4.08
CA ASN A 367 20.51 25.55 4.81
C ASN A 367 20.68 25.45 6.34
N LYS A 368 20.67 24.24 6.92
CA LYS A 368 20.92 24.04 8.37
C LYS A 368 22.35 24.38 8.80
N ALA A 369 23.35 24.16 7.94
CA ALA A 369 24.73 24.55 8.23
C ALA A 369 24.90 26.08 8.39
N ASN A 370 24.05 26.88 7.74
CA ASN A 370 24.06 28.33 7.88
C ASN A 370 23.21 28.86 9.05
N PHE A 371 22.31 28.04 9.62
CA PHE A 371 21.41 28.48 10.70
C PHE A 371 21.93 28.17 12.11
N HIS A 372 23.02 27.41 12.23
CA HIS A 372 23.48 26.87 13.52
C HIS A 372 24.22 27.87 14.43
N ILE A 373 24.23 29.17 14.11
CA ILE A 373 24.97 30.17 14.90
C ILE A 373 24.13 30.85 16.00
N LYS A 374 22.78 30.77 16.06
CA LYS A 374 22.07 31.54 17.10
C LYS A 374 20.63 31.10 17.40
N THR A 375 20.42 30.09 18.25
CA THR A 375 19.13 29.99 18.98
C THR A 375 19.22 29.09 20.22
N ARG A 376 19.27 29.72 21.40
CA ARG A 376 19.06 29.10 22.71
C ARG A 376 17.55 29.10 23.00
N ARG A 377 17.04 27.98 23.52
CA ARG A 377 15.63 27.65 23.80
C ARG A 377 14.93 28.69 24.69
N ILE A 378 13.77 29.18 24.24
CA ILE A 378 12.60 29.48 25.07
C ILE A 378 11.37 29.03 24.28
N PHE A 379 10.50 28.23 24.90
CA PHE A 379 9.16 27.92 24.39
C PHE A 379 8.40 29.25 24.25
N GLY A 380 8.23 29.72 23.03
CA GLY A 380 7.52 30.95 22.75
C GLY A 380 6.91 30.90 21.36
N ILE A 381 5.62 31.19 21.28
CA ILE A 381 4.97 31.55 20.03
C ILE A 381 5.66 32.84 19.56
N VAL A 382 6.59 32.72 18.60
CA VAL A 382 7.23 33.89 18.01
C VAL A 382 6.24 34.47 17.01
N VAL A 383 5.43 35.41 17.48
CA VAL A 383 4.56 36.20 16.60
C VAL A 383 5.44 37.21 15.87
N ASN A 384 5.75 36.93 14.61
CA ASN A 384 6.47 37.87 13.77
C ASN A 384 5.46 38.89 13.22
N HIS A 385 5.43 40.10 13.77
CA HIS A 385 4.41 41.12 13.45
C HIS A 385 4.31 41.53 11.96
N ARG A 386 5.27 41.14 11.10
CA ARG A 386 5.22 41.43 9.66
C ARG A 386 4.57 40.34 8.80
N SER A 387 4.28 39.18 9.36
CA SER A 387 3.50 38.13 8.72
C SER A 387 2.74 37.38 9.81
N LEU A 388 1.41 37.47 9.84
CA LEU A 388 0.49 36.83 10.79
C LEU A 388 0.51 35.28 10.77
N THR A 389 1.62 34.66 10.36
CA THR A 389 1.85 33.24 10.38
C THR A 389 2.31 32.82 11.77
N VAL A 390 1.41 32.19 12.52
CA VAL A 390 1.74 31.48 13.77
C VAL A 390 2.69 30.34 13.43
N ARG A 391 3.93 30.40 13.96
CA ARG A 391 4.87 29.28 13.91
C ARG A 391 4.66 28.40 15.12
N TYR A 392 4.38 27.12 14.86
CA TYR A 392 4.33 26.09 15.89
C TYR A 392 5.70 25.44 15.97
N ASN A 393 6.28 25.33 17.16
CA ASN A 393 7.43 24.46 17.41
C ASN A 393 6.90 23.24 18.14
N LEU A 394 6.90 22.10 17.46
CA LEU A 394 6.47 20.83 18.05
C LEU A 394 7.70 20.04 18.50
N ASP A 395 7.65 19.52 19.72
CA ASP A 395 8.65 18.61 20.27
C ASP A 395 8.23 17.15 20.05
N MET A 396 9.19 16.22 20.06
CA MET A 396 8.93 14.78 19.95
C MET A 396 8.44 14.16 21.28
N ALA A 397 7.53 14.86 21.97
CA ALA A 397 6.97 14.43 23.26
C ALA A 397 5.50 14.00 23.10
N PRO A 398 5.02 12.97 23.84
CA PRO A 398 3.62 12.55 23.78
C PRO A 398 2.61 13.67 24.08
N SER A 399 2.91 14.54 25.04
CA SER A 399 2.08 15.71 25.38
C SER A 399 1.93 16.69 24.21
N SER A 400 2.96 16.82 23.37
CA SER A 400 2.90 17.65 22.18
C SER A 400 1.98 17.07 21.09
N LEU A 401 1.75 15.75 21.07
CA LEU A 401 0.73 15.13 20.21
C LEU A 401 -0.69 15.40 20.74
N GLU A 402 -0.90 15.38 22.06
CA GLU A 402 -2.18 15.80 22.66
C GLU A 402 -2.52 17.25 22.32
N TYR A 403 -1.53 18.15 22.36
CA TYR A 403 -1.68 19.53 21.89
C TYR A 403 -2.10 19.62 20.42
N VAL A 404 -1.57 18.74 19.56
CA VAL A 404 -1.99 18.67 18.14
C VAL A 404 -3.45 18.28 18.01
N PHE A 405 -3.97 17.34 18.81
CA PHE A 405 -5.39 16.98 18.79
C PHE A 405 -6.29 18.11 19.28
N ASN A 406 -5.80 18.94 20.19
CA ASN A 406 -6.52 20.10 20.71
C ASN A 406 -6.42 21.34 19.81
N THR A 407 -5.57 21.31 18.78
CA THR A 407 -5.35 22.44 17.86
C THR A 407 -5.90 22.10 16.45
N PRO A 408 -7.04 22.67 16.02
CA PRO A 408 -7.73 22.27 14.78
C PRO A 408 -6.86 22.32 13.51
N ASP A 409 -5.99 23.31 13.39
CA ASP A 409 -5.11 23.46 12.23
C ASP A 409 -4.03 22.37 12.16
N LEU A 410 -3.46 22.01 13.31
CA LEU A 410 -2.46 20.94 13.40
C LEU A 410 -3.13 19.57 13.20
N LEU A 411 -4.33 19.37 13.75
CA LEU A 411 -5.13 18.17 13.50
C LEU A 411 -5.48 18.00 12.01
N LYS A 412 -5.80 19.09 11.31
CA LYS A 412 -6.03 19.08 9.86
C LYS A 412 -4.77 18.64 9.09
N ARG A 413 -3.58 19.14 9.47
CA ARG A 413 -2.31 18.69 8.89
C ARG A 413 -2.01 17.22 9.21
N LEU A 414 -2.30 16.77 10.44
CA LEU A 414 -2.15 15.37 10.85
C LEU A 414 -3.07 14.45 10.04
N LYS A 415 -4.33 14.83 9.83
CA LYS A 415 -5.29 14.11 8.97
C LYS A 415 -4.79 14.01 7.53
N GLN A 416 -4.22 15.09 6.99
CA GLN A 416 -3.64 15.08 5.64
C GLN A 416 -2.47 14.09 5.54
N LEU A 417 -1.59 14.05 6.54
CA LEU A 417 -0.52 13.05 6.60
C LEU A 417 -1.04 11.63 6.75
N ALA A 418 -2.11 11.43 7.52
CA ALA A 418 -2.76 10.14 7.69
C ALA A 418 -3.43 9.63 6.40
N ILE A 419 -3.96 10.53 5.56
CA ILE A 419 -4.45 10.20 4.21
C ILE A 419 -3.29 9.69 3.34
N GLU A 420 -2.15 10.39 3.38
CA GLU A 420 -0.95 10.04 2.61
C GLU A 420 -0.31 8.72 3.06
N ASP A 421 -0.53 8.32 4.32
CA ASP A 421 -0.02 7.08 4.93
C ASP A 421 -1.06 5.94 4.95
N PHE A 422 -2.28 6.16 4.44
CA PHE A 422 -3.40 5.19 4.49
C PHE A 422 -3.75 4.71 5.91
N SER A 423 -3.67 5.60 6.90
CA SER A 423 -3.88 5.26 8.32
C SER A 423 -4.81 6.25 9.02
N VAL A 424 -5.80 6.77 8.29
CA VAL A 424 -6.65 7.84 8.78
C VAL A 424 -7.62 7.40 9.87
N GLU A 425 -7.96 6.12 9.87
CA GLU A 425 -8.80 5.48 10.88
C GLU A 425 -8.26 5.69 12.30
N ASN A 426 -6.94 5.68 12.49
CA ASN A 426 -6.32 5.88 13.79
C ASN A 426 -6.56 7.31 14.32
N VAL A 427 -6.36 8.32 13.46
CA VAL A 427 -6.55 9.74 13.82
C VAL A 427 -8.03 10.02 14.10
N LEU A 428 -8.93 9.50 13.26
CA LEU A 428 -10.38 9.66 13.44
C LEU A 428 -10.89 8.93 14.68
N PHE A 429 -10.36 7.75 15.00
CA PHE A 429 -10.66 7.05 16.24
C PHE A 429 -10.31 7.90 17.45
N TYR A 430 -9.09 8.45 17.50
CA TYR A 430 -8.63 9.23 18.65
C TYR A 430 -9.43 10.53 18.82
N GLU A 431 -9.73 11.22 17.72
CA GLU A 431 -10.62 12.40 17.72
C GLU A 431 -12.01 12.06 18.25
N LYS A 432 -12.62 10.95 17.79
CA LYS A 432 -13.93 10.51 18.26
C LYS A 432 -13.92 10.03 19.71
N TYR A 433 -12.82 9.44 20.16
CA TYR A 433 -12.64 9.08 21.55
C TYR A 433 -12.62 10.32 22.46
N GLY A 434 -11.92 11.39 22.05
CA GLY A 434 -11.95 12.67 22.76
C GLY A 434 -13.36 13.24 22.89
N GLN A 435 -14.14 13.22 21.81
CA GLN A 435 -15.54 13.64 21.81
C GLN A 435 -16.41 12.81 22.78
N LEU A 436 -16.17 11.50 22.89
CA LEU A 436 -16.86 10.65 23.88
C LEU A 436 -16.49 11.04 25.31
N CYS A 437 -15.22 11.37 25.57
CA CYS A 437 -14.77 11.84 26.89
C CYS A 437 -15.50 13.13 27.27
N ASP A 438 -15.59 14.09 26.34
CA ASP A 438 -16.23 15.37 26.58
C ASP A 438 -17.74 15.22 26.84
N LEU A 439 -18.40 14.32 26.10
CA LEU A 439 -19.81 13.99 26.35
C LEU A 439 -19.99 13.41 27.77
N VAL A 440 -19.18 12.44 28.17
CA VAL A 440 -19.26 11.85 29.52
C VAL A 440 -19.01 12.88 30.61
N LYS A 441 -18.07 13.82 30.39
CA LYS A 441 -17.84 14.95 31.32
C LYS A 441 -19.05 15.87 31.43
N GLN A 442 -19.66 16.26 30.30
CA GLN A 442 -20.82 17.14 30.28
C GLN A 442 -22.01 16.56 31.05
N CYS A 443 -22.25 15.26 30.91
CA CYS A 443 -23.31 14.55 31.63
C CYS A 443 -23.10 14.57 33.16
N GLN A 444 -21.84 14.54 33.62
CA GLN A 444 -21.51 14.57 35.05
C GLN A 444 -21.59 15.97 35.66
N CYS A 445 -21.26 16.99 34.87
CA CYS A 445 -21.29 18.37 35.33
C CYS A 445 -22.69 18.95 35.37
N SER A 446 -23.70 18.30 34.75
CA SER A 446 -25.09 18.73 34.85
C SER A 446 -25.64 18.32 36.22
N PRO A 447 -25.72 19.24 37.19
CA PRO A 447 -26.25 18.90 38.50
C PRO A 447 -27.73 18.56 38.30
N GLN A 448 -28.19 17.48 38.94
CA GLN A 448 -29.62 17.11 38.98
C GLN A 448 -30.44 18.20 39.69
N ASN A 449 -30.65 19.36 39.07
CA ASN A 449 -31.55 20.40 39.54
C ASN A 449 -33.02 20.10 39.17
N HIS A 450 -33.35 18.83 38.93
CA HIS A 450 -34.72 18.40 38.65
C HIS A 450 -35.38 17.76 39.88
N HIS A 451 -35.64 18.60 40.88
CA HIS A 451 -36.80 18.62 41.78
C HIS A 451 -36.75 20.02 42.43
N THR A 452 -37.62 20.99 42.14
CA THR A 452 -39.09 21.00 42.22
C THR A 452 -39.66 22.24 41.49
N SER A 453 -40.88 22.10 40.97
CA SER A 453 -41.73 23.09 40.30
C SER A 453 -41.80 24.49 40.94
N SER A 454 -41.84 25.56 40.12
CA SER A 454 -42.97 26.50 40.12
C SER A 454 -42.94 27.45 38.91
N VAL A 455 -44.06 27.45 38.20
CA VAL A 455 -44.59 28.50 37.34
C VAL A 455 -44.47 29.88 38.01
N LEU A 456 -43.79 30.85 37.39
CA LEU A 456 -44.31 32.23 37.32
C LEU A 456 -43.57 33.05 36.24
N SER A 457 -44.38 33.67 35.41
CA SER A 457 -44.12 34.81 34.53
C SER A 457 -43.35 35.95 35.22
N HIS A 458 -42.44 36.63 34.51
CA HIS A 458 -42.52 38.09 34.28
C HIS A 458 -41.34 38.64 33.43
N THR A 459 -41.73 39.30 32.33
CA THR A 459 -41.25 40.58 31.77
C THR A 459 -39.80 41.07 31.96
N SER A 460 -39.15 41.24 30.81
CA SER A 460 -38.23 42.34 30.40
C SER A 460 -37.90 43.43 31.42
N THR A 461 -36.62 43.74 31.57
CA THR A 461 -36.09 45.11 31.53
C THR A 461 -34.58 45.11 31.33
N ASP A 462 -34.15 45.95 30.39
CA ASP A 462 -32.76 46.33 30.15
C ASP A 462 -32.11 46.89 31.41
N THR A 463 -30.81 46.62 31.60
CA THR A 463 -29.93 47.53 32.35
C THR A 463 -28.49 47.31 31.94
N ASP A 464 -27.99 48.27 31.18
CA ASP A 464 -26.58 48.58 30.99
C ASP A 464 -25.89 48.74 32.35
N THR A 465 -24.80 48.01 32.58
CA THR A 465 -23.77 48.42 33.54
C THR A 465 -22.38 48.15 32.98
N ASN A 466 -21.71 49.25 32.65
CA ASN A 466 -20.26 49.37 32.53
C ASN A 466 -19.60 48.88 33.83
N ILE A 467 -18.71 47.90 33.74
CA ILE A 467 -17.73 47.60 34.78
C ILE A 467 -16.35 47.59 34.15
N ASP A 468 -15.68 48.73 34.36
CA ASP A 468 -14.26 48.94 34.16
C ASP A 468 -13.51 48.09 35.21
N THR A 469 -12.72 47.12 34.77
CA THR A 469 -11.79 46.39 35.64
C THR A 469 -10.44 46.28 34.94
N SER A 470 -9.56 47.23 35.29
CA SER A 470 -8.11 47.12 35.09
C SER A 470 -7.59 45.93 35.89
N PHE A 471 -7.24 44.84 35.20
CA PHE A 471 -6.64 43.66 35.81
C PHE A 471 -5.11 43.75 35.71
N ASP A 472 -4.48 43.90 36.87
CA ASP A 472 -3.03 43.97 37.06
C ASP A 472 -2.41 42.59 36.78
N ILE A 473 -1.50 42.51 35.81
CA ILE A 473 -0.75 41.29 35.48
C ILE A 473 0.42 41.18 36.46
N THR A 474 0.19 40.61 37.62
CA THR A 474 1.26 40.10 38.47
C THR A 474 1.62 38.68 38.05
N LYS A 475 2.94 38.46 37.87
CA LYS A 475 3.56 37.18 37.55
C LYS A 475 3.27 36.16 38.67
N GLU A 476 2.26 35.32 38.48
CA GLU A 476 2.14 34.07 39.22
C GLU A 476 2.78 32.93 38.44
N GLY A 477 3.49 32.07 39.18
CA GLY A 477 4.23 30.93 38.66
C GLY A 477 3.35 30.00 37.84
N ALA A 478 3.94 29.40 36.82
CA ALA A 478 3.27 28.42 35.97
C ALA A 478 2.62 27.34 36.86
N PRO A 479 1.28 27.15 36.81
CA PRO A 479 0.62 26.11 37.57
C PRO A 479 1.13 24.76 37.07
N GLU A 480 1.79 24.02 37.96
CA GLU A 480 2.04 22.60 37.74
C GLU A 480 0.68 21.91 37.58
N PHE A 481 0.45 21.40 36.37
CA PHE A 481 -0.82 20.86 35.92
C PHE A 481 -1.06 19.50 36.59
N GLU A 482 -1.73 19.47 37.75
CA GLU A 482 -2.13 18.26 38.50
C GLU A 482 -3.28 17.47 37.81
N SER A 483 -3.34 17.43 36.47
CA SER A 483 -4.47 16.86 35.70
C SER A 483 -4.56 15.33 35.66
N LYS A 484 -3.61 14.61 36.29
CA LYS A 484 -3.60 13.14 36.25
C LYS A 484 -4.68 12.50 37.12
N SER A 485 -5.17 13.16 38.17
CA SER A 485 -6.17 12.59 39.07
C SER A 485 -7.59 12.61 38.46
N GLU A 486 -7.93 13.65 37.70
CA GLU A 486 -9.28 13.86 37.19
C GLU A 486 -9.64 12.90 36.04
N HIS A 487 -8.67 12.60 35.16
CA HIS A 487 -8.92 11.69 34.04
C HIS A 487 -9.19 10.25 34.51
N GLY A 488 -8.48 9.78 35.54
CA GLY A 488 -8.69 8.45 36.11
C GLY A 488 -10.07 8.27 36.75
N LEU A 489 -10.61 9.33 37.35
CA LEU A 489 -11.94 9.31 37.97
C LEU A 489 -13.05 9.20 36.90
N LEU A 490 -12.88 9.87 35.77
CA LEU A 490 -13.84 9.84 34.66
C LEU A 490 -13.95 8.48 33.98
N ILE A 491 -12.82 7.80 33.82
CA ILE A 491 -12.71 6.53 33.10
C ILE A 491 -13.51 5.40 33.77
N ASN A 492 -13.57 5.41 35.11
CA ASN A 492 -14.17 4.33 35.90
C ASN A 492 -15.65 4.55 36.23
N LYS A 493 -16.23 5.69 35.84
CA LYS A 493 -17.64 5.96 36.11
C LYS A 493 -18.55 5.16 35.16
N PRO A 494 -19.66 4.60 35.66
CA PRO A 494 -20.65 3.93 34.81
C PRO A 494 -21.23 4.87 33.75
N ILE A 495 -21.38 4.39 32.52
CA ILE A 495 -21.96 5.14 31.40
C ILE A 495 -23.48 5.08 31.47
N GLU A 496 -24.11 6.25 31.43
CA GLU A 496 -25.57 6.39 31.42
C GLU A 496 -26.21 5.74 30.19
N GLU A 497 -27.38 5.10 30.37
CA GLU A 497 -27.99 4.24 29.34
C GLU A 497 -28.29 4.93 28.01
N TYR A 498 -28.60 6.23 28.02
CA TYR A 498 -28.92 6.96 26.78
C TYR A 498 -27.68 7.21 25.89
N LEU A 499 -26.46 7.09 26.44
CA LEU A 499 -25.22 7.22 25.67
C LEU A 499 -24.84 5.91 24.96
N TRP A 500 -25.45 4.78 25.32
CA TRP A 500 -25.05 3.46 24.83
C TRP A 500 -25.08 3.34 23.30
N ASP A 501 -26.04 3.98 22.63
CA ASP A 501 -26.12 3.99 21.17
C ASP A 501 -24.89 4.65 20.52
N ILE A 502 -24.33 5.68 21.14
CA ILE A 502 -23.15 6.40 20.64
C ILE A 502 -21.90 5.54 20.84
N PHE A 503 -21.75 4.94 22.03
CA PHE A 503 -20.66 4.00 22.32
C PHE A 503 -20.70 2.78 21.42
N MET A 504 -21.90 2.28 21.11
CA MET A 504 -22.05 1.16 20.20
C MET A 504 -21.72 1.55 18.75
N GLU A 505 -22.11 2.74 18.31
CA GLU A 505 -21.71 3.25 16.99
C GLU A 505 -20.17 3.35 16.90
N PHE A 506 -19.51 3.83 17.97
CA PHE A 506 -18.06 3.89 18.05
C PHE A 506 -17.39 2.51 17.96
N TYR A 507 -17.85 1.54 18.77
CA TYR A 507 -17.35 0.15 18.73
C TYR A 507 -17.55 -0.49 17.36
N GLN A 508 -18.73 -0.37 16.75
CA GLN A 508 -19.03 -0.93 15.43
C GLN A 508 -18.22 -0.29 14.30
N THR A 509 -17.79 0.96 14.46
CA THR A 509 -17.07 1.70 13.43
C THR A 509 -15.57 1.38 13.47
N TYR A 510 -14.98 1.31 14.66
CA TYR A 510 -13.52 1.27 14.81
C TYR A 510 -12.95 -0.01 15.44
N ILE A 511 -13.68 -0.69 16.32
CA ILE A 511 -13.12 -1.79 17.11
C ILE A 511 -13.47 -3.16 16.52
N ARG A 512 -14.76 -3.37 16.26
CA ARG A 512 -15.31 -4.67 15.84
C ARG A 512 -14.52 -5.25 14.67
N ASP A 513 -14.31 -6.56 14.67
CA ASP A 513 -13.65 -7.19 13.54
C ASP A 513 -14.41 -6.99 12.22
N GLY A 514 -13.67 -6.63 11.16
CA GLY A 514 -14.25 -6.22 9.87
C GLY A 514 -14.96 -4.86 9.87
N SER A 515 -14.78 -4.02 10.90
CA SER A 515 -15.37 -2.69 10.92
C SER A 515 -14.82 -1.81 9.79
N PRO A 516 -15.61 -0.84 9.29
CA PRO A 516 -15.21 -0.05 8.12
C PRO A 516 -13.95 0.79 8.36
N LEU A 517 -13.75 1.25 9.59
CA LEU A 517 -12.58 2.03 10.02
C LEU A 517 -11.83 1.29 11.13
N GLN A 518 -11.72 -0.03 10.99
CA GLN A 518 -11.03 -0.88 11.94
C GLN A 518 -9.62 -0.37 12.23
N VAL A 519 -9.37 0.01 13.48
CA VAL A 519 -8.06 0.46 13.94
C VAL A 519 -7.13 -0.73 14.17
N ASN A 520 -5.83 -0.48 14.00
CA ASN A 520 -4.79 -1.49 14.20
C ASN A 520 -4.46 -1.61 15.70
N ILE A 521 -5.22 -2.45 16.41
CA ILE A 521 -5.00 -2.78 17.82
C ILE A 521 -4.70 -4.27 17.97
N SER A 522 -4.06 -4.63 19.08
CA SER A 522 -3.72 -5.99 19.46
C SER A 522 -4.97 -6.86 19.55
N TYR A 523 -4.80 -8.16 19.27
CA TYR A 523 -5.87 -9.14 19.42
C TYR A 523 -6.42 -9.14 20.86
N GLN A 524 -5.55 -9.00 21.85
CA GLN A 524 -5.94 -8.96 23.26
C GLN A 524 -6.86 -7.77 23.56
N ALA A 525 -6.46 -6.55 23.15
CA ALA A 525 -7.28 -5.35 23.37
C ALA A 525 -8.65 -5.48 22.69
N ARG A 526 -8.68 -5.96 21.44
CA ARG A 526 -9.95 -6.19 20.74
C ARG A 526 -10.80 -7.26 21.42
N HIS A 527 -10.22 -8.40 21.77
CA HIS A 527 -10.93 -9.52 22.39
C HIS A 527 -11.56 -9.14 23.73
N GLN A 528 -10.85 -8.33 24.53
CA GLN A 528 -11.38 -7.78 25.79
C GLN A 528 -12.63 -6.93 25.54
N ILE A 529 -12.57 -6.00 24.59
CA ILE A 529 -13.70 -5.14 24.23
C ILE A 529 -14.86 -5.98 23.66
N ASP A 530 -14.57 -6.88 22.73
CA ASP A 530 -15.57 -7.74 22.08
C ASP A 530 -16.31 -8.61 23.10
N THR A 531 -15.62 -9.15 24.11
CA THR A 531 -16.23 -9.96 25.18
C THR A 531 -17.22 -9.12 26.00
N ILE A 532 -16.83 -7.90 26.37
CA ILE A 532 -17.70 -6.99 27.13
C ILE A 532 -18.95 -6.63 26.33
N PHE A 533 -18.78 -6.24 25.06
CA PHE A 533 -19.91 -5.91 24.19
C PHE A 533 -20.81 -7.12 23.93
N LYS A 534 -20.25 -8.33 23.73
CA LYS A 534 -21.06 -9.57 23.59
C LYS A 534 -21.94 -9.82 24.81
N ASN A 535 -21.40 -9.69 26.02
CA ASN A 535 -22.16 -9.90 27.26
C ASN A 535 -23.28 -8.86 27.42
N LEU A 536 -22.99 -7.59 27.11
CA LEU A 536 -23.99 -6.51 27.13
C LEU A 536 -25.16 -6.77 26.17
N PHE A 537 -24.92 -7.44 25.03
CA PHE A 537 -25.99 -7.79 24.08
C PHE A 537 -26.72 -9.09 24.39
N LEU A 538 -26.04 -10.10 24.91
CA LEU A 538 -26.65 -11.39 25.23
C LEU A 538 -27.53 -11.31 26.49
N GLY A 539 -27.20 -10.44 27.44
CA GLY A 539 -27.95 -10.27 28.69
C GLY A 539 -29.22 -9.40 28.57
N GLY A 540 -29.39 -8.64 27.48
CA GLY A 540 -30.54 -7.77 27.29
C GLY A 540 -31.57 -8.40 26.35
N THR A 541 -32.76 -8.75 26.85
CA THR A 541 -33.98 -9.05 26.05
C THR A 541 -34.48 -7.87 25.18
N ARG A 542 -33.65 -6.85 24.97
CA ARG A 542 -33.94 -5.68 24.15
C ARG A 542 -33.88 -6.11 22.69
N LYS A 543 -35.06 -6.45 22.12
CA LYS A 543 -35.25 -6.70 20.69
C LYS A 543 -34.50 -5.64 19.88
N GLN A 544 -33.55 -6.12 19.10
CA GLN A 544 -32.61 -5.37 18.27
C GLN A 544 -33.34 -4.61 17.15
N SER A 545 -34.09 -3.54 17.48
CA SER A 545 -34.96 -2.86 16.50
C SER A 545 -34.28 -1.77 15.66
N ARG A 546 -32.97 -1.51 15.82
CA ARG A 546 -32.27 -0.51 15.02
C ARG A 546 -30.91 -1.00 14.54
N THR A 547 -30.91 -1.56 13.33
CA THR A 547 -29.70 -1.64 12.50
C THR A 547 -29.16 -0.22 12.27
N THR A 548 -27.88 -0.01 12.58
CA THR A 548 -27.17 1.24 12.28
C THR A 548 -27.24 1.55 10.79
N ALA A 549 -27.20 2.83 10.41
CA ALA A 549 -27.30 3.26 9.01
C ALA A 549 -26.25 2.56 8.11
N TRP A 550 -25.07 2.28 8.65
CA TRP A 550 -24.02 1.52 7.97
C TRP A 550 -24.41 0.06 7.69
N ASN A 551 -24.96 -0.63 8.70
CA ASN A 551 -25.45 -2.00 8.53
C ASN A 551 -26.65 -2.03 7.59
N ARG A 552 -27.51 -1.01 7.60
CA ARG A 552 -28.66 -0.91 6.70
C ARG A 552 -28.24 -0.72 5.24
N ALA A 553 -27.23 0.12 4.98
CA ALA A 553 -26.68 0.32 3.64
C ALA A 553 -26.06 -0.98 3.08
N ASN A 554 -25.34 -1.76 3.91
CA ASN A 554 -24.78 -3.03 3.49
C ASN A 554 -25.83 -4.14 3.34
N SER A 555 -26.92 -4.14 4.14
CA SER A 555 -28.00 -5.11 4.02
C SER A 555 -28.89 -4.88 2.78
N GLN A 556 -29.07 -3.63 2.33
CA GLN A 556 -29.88 -3.34 1.15
C GLN A 556 -29.21 -3.78 -0.17
N ASP A 557 -27.88 -3.73 -0.26
CA ASP A 557 -27.14 -4.13 -1.47
C ASP A 557 -26.99 -5.66 -1.64
N ASN A 558 -27.26 -6.45 -0.59
CA ASN A 558 -27.13 -7.92 -0.62
C ASN A 558 -28.47 -8.66 -0.80
N GLN A 559 -29.60 -7.94 -0.91
CA GLN A 559 -30.82 -8.57 -1.42
C GLN A 559 -30.79 -8.52 -2.95
N PRO A 560 -30.75 -9.66 -3.66
CA PRO A 560 -30.95 -9.65 -5.10
C PRO A 560 -32.32 -9.00 -5.35
N GLN A 561 -32.33 -7.87 -6.07
CA GLN A 561 -33.56 -7.28 -6.56
C GLN A 561 -34.26 -8.34 -7.40
N LYS A 562 -35.26 -9.02 -6.83
CA LYS A 562 -36.31 -9.67 -7.60
C LYS A 562 -37.03 -8.54 -8.33
N GLU A 563 -36.59 -8.23 -9.54
CA GLU A 563 -37.41 -7.49 -10.50
C GLU A 563 -38.78 -8.16 -10.54
N LYS A 564 -39.79 -7.47 -10.00
CA LYS A 564 -41.19 -7.79 -10.33
C LYS A 564 -41.35 -7.46 -11.81
N LYS A 565 -41.10 -8.45 -12.68
CA LYS A 565 -41.63 -8.44 -14.03
C LYS A 565 -43.14 -8.49 -13.91
N ASN A 566 -43.78 -7.37 -14.22
CA ASN A 566 -45.20 -7.35 -14.56
C ASN A 566 -45.35 -8.06 -15.91
N SER A 567 -45.70 -9.34 -15.88
CA SER A 567 -46.07 -10.11 -17.05
C SER A 567 -47.58 -9.99 -17.29
N ALA A 568 -47.94 -9.27 -18.35
CA ALA A 568 -49.17 -9.51 -19.08
C ALA A 568 -48.80 -10.29 -20.36
N GLY A 569 -49.49 -11.41 -20.59
CA GLY A 569 -49.68 -11.95 -21.94
C GLY A 569 -48.73 -13.07 -22.41
N THR A 570 -49.30 -14.28 -22.39
CA THR A 570 -49.30 -15.28 -23.47
C THR A 570 -48.29 -16.44 -23.43
N LEU A 571 -48.89 -17.61 -23.23
CA LEU A 571 -48.54 -18.98 -23.63
C LEU A 571 -47.52 -19.12 -24.78
N ASP A 572 -46.50 -19.96 -24.62
CA ASP A 572 -46.51 -21.31 -25.19
C ASP A 572 -45.37 -22.17 -24.61
N ASP A 573 -45.65 -23.47 -24.54
CA ASP A 573 -44.84 -24.56 -23.98
C ASP A 573 -43.48 -24.75 -24.65
N ILE A 574 -42.51 -25.28 -23.89
CA ILE A 574 -41.79 -26.53 -24.19
C ILE A 574 -40.92 -26.93 -22.99
N TYR A 575 -41.20 -28.15 -22.52
CA TYR A 575 -40.48 -29.01 -21.59
C TYR A 575 -38.98 -29.15 -21.92
N MET A 576 -38.11 -29.16 -20.89
CA MET A 576 -37.15 -30.27 -20.66
C MET A 576 -36.60 -30.24 -19.23
N ASP A 577 -36.39 -31.46 -18.75
CA ASP A 577 -36.21 -31.96 -17.40
C ASP A 577 -34.71 -32.13 -17.01
N ARG A 578 -34.46 -32.35 -15.70
CA ARG A 578 -33.20 -32.76 -15.00
C ARG A 578 -32.09 -31.71 -14.83
N GLY A 579 -31.41 -31.61 -13.68
CA GLY A 579 -31.39 -32.51 -12.53
C GLY A 579 -30.63 -31.91 -11.34
N GLN A 580 -30.97 -32.45 -10.17
CA GLN A 580 -30.38 -32.19 -8.87
C GLN A 580 -28.88 -32.56 -8.85
N ALA A 581 -28.07 -31.74 -8.17
CA ALA A 581 -26.81 -32.20 -7.59
C ALA A 581 -26.56 -31.49 -6.27
N SER A 582 -26.80 -32.26 -5.21
CA SER A 582 -26.34 -32.06 -3.85
C SER A 582 -24.83 -32.30 -3.77
N TYR A 583 -24.09 -31.38 -3.16
CA TYR A 583 -22.76 -31.62 -2.56
C TYR A 583 -22.66 -30.63 -1.39
N GLY A 584 -22.30 -31.02 -0.17
CA GLY A 584 -21.57 -32.20 0.26
C GLY A 584 -20.59 -31.72 1.32
N LYS A 585 -21.01 -31.81 2.58
CA LYS A 585 -20.22 -31.61 3.78
C LYS A 585 -18.99 -32.53 3.73
N ALA A 586 -17.79 -31.99 3.92
CA ALA A 586 -16.62 -32.78 4.28
C ALA A 586 -15.85 -32.02 5.37
N GLY A 587 -15.75 -32.65 6.54
CA GLY A 587 -14.81 -32.30 7.59
C GLY A 587 -13.68 -33.32 7.67
N CYS A 588 -12.74 -33.02 8.58
CA CYS A 588 -11.64 -33.86 9.11
C CYS A 588 -10.46 -34.13 8.17
N SER A 589 -9.19 -34.19 8.60
CA SER A 589 -8.52 -33.92 9.88
C SER A 589 -6.98 -34.01 9.67
N SER A 590 -6.22 -33.52 10.65
CA SER A 590 -4.89 -33.94 11.15
C SER A 590 -3.59 -33.86 10.32
N ALA A 591 -2.62 -33.10 10.85
CA ALA A 591 -1.25 -33.53 11.20
C ALA A 591 -0.58 -32.39 12.02
N ALA A 592 -0.44 -32.44 13.34
CA ALA A 592 0.55 -33.14 14.19
C ALA A 592 1.97 -32.50 14.23
N HIS A 593 2.44 -32.28 15.47
CA HIS A 593 3.75 -31.77 15.97
C HIS A 593 3.99 -30.24 15.91
N ARG A 594 4.48 -29.57 16.96
CA ARG A 594 5.39 -29.97 18.05
C ARG A 594 5.20 -29.02 19.25
N GLU A 595 5.08 -29.57 20.46
CA GLU A 595 5.07 -28.81 21.72
C GLU A 595 6.43 -28.16 21.97
N SER A 596 6.41 -26.87 22.30
CA SER A 596 7.49 -26.19 23.01
C SER A 596 6.89 -25.49 24.23
N THR A 597 7.16 -26.08 25.37
CA THR A 597 6.99 -25.54 26.73
C THR A 597 7.54 -24.11 26.82
N VAL A 598 6.64 -23.15 27.00
CA VAL A 598 6.98 -21.78 27.40
C VAL A 598 6.50 -21.59 28.83
N ASN A 599 7.43 -21.12 29.66
CA ASN A 599 7.27 -20.89 31.08
C ASN A 599 6.10 -19.93 31.37
N SER A 600 5.27 -20.39 32.30
CA SER A 600 4.18 -19.71 32.98
C SER A 600 4.60 -18.32 33.46
N LEU A 601 4.04 -17.28 32.84
CA LEU A 601 3.85 -15.98 33.49
C LEU A 601 2.56 -16.04 34.31
N ASP A 602 2.64 -15.54 35.54
CA ASP A 602 1.62 -15.65 36.57
C ASP A 602 0.20 -15.33 36.06
N PRO A 603 -0.79 -16.21 36.30
CA PRO A 603 -2.17 -15.87 36.07
C PRO A 603 -2.56 -14.74 37.02
N VAL A 604 -3.20 -13.69 36.50
CA VAL A 604 -3.97 -12.76 37.33
C VAL A 604 -5.01 -13.59 38.07
N ILE A 605 -4.73 -13.88 39.34
CA ILE A 605 -5.61 -14.61 40.24
C ILE A 605 -6.84 -13.74 40.46
N LEU A 606 -7.91 -14.03 39.73
CA LEU A 606 -9.26 -13.70 40.15
C LEU A 606 -9.62 -14.69 41.25
N THR A 607 -9.44 -14.31 42.51
CA THR A 607 -9.97 -15.06 43.65
C THR A 607 -11.49 -15.14 43.54
N PRO A 608 -12.10 -16.35 43.54
CA PRO A 608 -13.54 -16.48 43.62
C PRO A 608 -13.94 -16.27 45.08
N ALA A 609 -14.35 -15.04 45.42
CA ALA A 609 -15.13 -14.81 46.62
C ALA A 609 -16.58 -15.21 46.31
N GLU A 610 -17.02 -16.28 46.96
CA GLU A 610 -18.43 -16.68 47.04
C GLU A 610 -19.21 -15.57 47.74
N SER A 611 -19.84 -14.71 46.94
CA SER A 611 -21.02 -13.97 47.34
C SER A 611 -21.94 -13.92 46.13
N GLU A 612 -23.12 -14.53 46.24
CA GLU A 612 -24.22 -14.48 45.26
C GLU A 612 -24.85 -13.07 45.16
N GLY A 613 -24.02 -12.03 45.07
CA GLY A 613 -24.45 -10.73 44.60
C GLY A 613 -24.35 -10.75 43.08
N GLU A 614 -25.47 -10.57 42.37
CA GLU A 614 -25.48 -10.30 40.94
C GLU A 614 -24.54 -9.11 40.67
N ASN A 615 -23.30 -9.42 40.28
CA ASN A 615 -22.27 -8.44 40.02
C ASN A 615 -22.61 -7.82 38.67
N LYS A 616 -23.53 -6.85 38.68
CA LYS A 616 -24.00 -6.15 37.49
C LYS A 616 -22.80 -5.44 36.88
N GLN A 617 -22.22 -6.05 35.86
CA GLN A 617 -21.01 -5.56 35.20
C GLN A 617 -21.27 -4.13 34.70
N THR A 618 -20.63 -3.15 35.35
CA THR A 618 -20.82 -1.73 35.01
C THR A 618 -20.03 -1.40 33.75
N PHE A 619 -20.72 -0.90 32.73
CA PHE A 619 -20.09 -0.46 31.49
C PHE A 619 -19.47 0.93 31.70
N THR A 620 -18.16 1.05 31.56
CA THR A 620 -17.39 2.28 31.79
C THR A 620 -16.60 2.67 30.54
N LEU A 621 -16.13 3.93 30.47
CA LEU A 621 -15.28 4.39 29.36
C LEU A 621 -13.93 3.63 29.32
N GLY A 622 -13.48 3.14 30.47
CA GLY A 622 -12.24 2.36 30.63
C GLY A 622 -12.13 1.11 29.76
N VAL A 623 -13.25 0.59 29.26
CA VAL A 623 -13.27 -0.52 28.30
C VAL A 623 -12.41 -0.22 27.06
N PHE A 624 -12.33 1.05 26.64
CA PHE A 624 -11.60 1.44 25.43
C PHE A 624 -10.17 1.93 25.69
N GLU A 625 -9.73 2.04 26.95
CA GLU A 625 -8.43 2.65 27.28
C GLU A 625 -7.24 1.89 26.69
N THR A 626 -7.30 0.56 26.67
CA THR A 626 -6.24 -0.27 26.05
C THR A 626 -6.12 0.04 24.56
N ALA A 627 -7.25 0.07 23.83
CA ALA A 627 -7.27 0.40 22.41
C ALA A 627 -6.83 1.85 22.16
N ARG A 628 -7.24 2.80 23.01
CA ARG A 628 -6.82 4.21 22.93
C ARG A 628 -5.31 4.36 23.05
N LYS A 629 -4.70 3.73 24.05
CA LYS A 629 -3.24 3.79 24.25
C LYS A 629 -2.50 3.23 23.04
N GLU A 630 -2.92 2.08 22.52
CA GLU A 630 -2.29 1.50 21.33
C GLU A 630 -2.45 2.38 20.09
N VAL A 631 -3.65 2.91 19.82
CA VAL A 631 -3.89 3.80 18.69
C VAL A 631 -3.09 5.10 18.82
N PHE A 632 -2.99 5.66 20.02
CA PHE A 632 -2.15 6.83 20.30
C PHE A 632 -0.68 6.55 19.92
N TRP A 633 -0.13 5.43 20.39
CA TRP A 633 1.24 5.04 20.08
C TRP A 633 1.45 4.76 18.60
N ASN A 634 0.46 4.21 17.88
CA ASN A 634 0.54 4.06 16.43
C ASN A 634 0.65 5.41 15.70
N ILE A 635 -0.12 6.42 16.14
CA ILE A 635 -0.06 7.77 15.58
C ILE A 635 1.27 8.43 15.95
N PHE A 636 1.69 8.31 17.20
CA PHE A 636 2.93 8.88 17.72
C PHE A 636 4.17 8.29 17.05
N ALA A 637 4.19 6.98 16.82
CA ALA A 637 5.29 6.27 16.19
C ALA A 637 5.35 6.50 14.66
N GLY A 638 4.19 6.54 14.00
CA GLY A 638 4.11 6.56 12.53
C GLY A 638 3.96 7.94 11.91
N LEU A 639 2.96 8.71 12.37
CA LEU A 639 2.55 9.97 11.73
C LEU A 639 3.19 11.20 12.35
N TYR A 640 3.27 11.21 13.68
CA TYR A 640 3.68 12.39 14.43
C TYR A 640 5.09 12.92 14.08
N PRO A 641 6.13 12.08 13.90
CA PRO A 641 7.47 12.57 13.56
C PRO A 641 7.47 13.36 12.25
N ARG A 642 6.67 12.93 11.27
CA ARG A 642 6.53 13.61 9.98
C ARG A 642 5.80 14.93 10.10
N LEU A 643 4.83 15.03 11.02
CA LEU A 643 4.16 16.29 11.31
C LEU A 643 5.14 17.28 11.94
N VAL A 644 5.90 16.84 12.95
CA VAL A 644 6.94 17.63 13.61
C VAL A 644 7.95 18.14 12.58
N ASP A 645 8.47 17.26 11.72
CA ASP A 645 9.41 17.63 10.66
C ASP A 645 8.83 18.64 9.68
N ASN A 646 7.57 18.48 9.27
CA ASN A 646 6.92 19.40 8.33
C ASN A 646 6.70 20.77 8.97
N VAL A 647 6.12 20.80 10.18
CA VAL A 647 5.76 22.03 10.90
C VAL A 647 7.01 22.82 11.30
N ASN A 648 8.04 22.15 11.82
CA ASN A 648 9.28 22.83 12.20
C ASN A 648 10.14 23.24 10.98
N SER A 649 9.79 22.79 9.77
CA SER A 649 10.49 23.16 8.53
C SER A 649 9.86 24.31 7.75
N ASP A 650 8.60 24.64 8.04
CA ASP A 650 7.86 25.80 7.51
C ASP A 650 8.21 27.08 8.31
#